data_AF-M5RTC0-F1
#
_entry.id   AF-M5RTC0-F1
#
_cell.length_a   1.000
_cell.length_b   1.000
_cell.length_c   1.000
_cell.angle_alpha   90.00
_cell.angle_beta   90.00
_cell.angle_gamma   90.00
#
_symmetry.space_group_name_H-M   'P 1'
#
loop_
_entity.id
_entity.type
_entity.pdbx_description
1 polymer ?
#
loop_
_entity_poly.entity_id
_entity_poly.type
_entity_poly.pdbx_seq_one_letter_code
_entity_poly.pdbx_strand_id
1 'polypeptide(L)'
;MILKQMLGVPRFAILVLSSIGLFAAVARTQEQTARHPLEPSDTSSPAATLTSLIDSCSELHDLIGDETFSVERADELLSTTQRILDCLDLSELPKELRTTAGMESALFLKEVLDRIELPMDEDIPGAADSKSNEGEPLLRWQVPHTRIAIARMELGPYRNAYLFTPGTLRRAAEDYRMVKRLPYRADGRTVSPGIYDAYIAITKQRPTQSADTSSPRGTLTLFLDSCNELHQLILQHRHLDQSDPAFDQLGQRIVSCLDTSQLPEYSREYFDAEAAVCLKEVLDRTVLPPAEEIPGIESVETMDGAETLARWQVPRTQIVISKMQEGPRRGEFLFSAETVSSAPEFYQKAISLPYRQDERGVSEGFYLWWLSSPGNPTMAALVDRLPNWFQRRSFSMALWQWIGLLPAIPLSLALMFFAFRLGTTRGERVREHNLLGYWLSLGFPLVAILIPIGFKHYAWEYLTLRGTAIYVVNFCADMVFLLAVLALIVRASSRVAESIIALPHISPTGLDANLIRIIGRVLGIVAAVIVFLEGGRHLGFPVTTLIASAGIGGLAIALSAQGLIKGLFGTVTILLDKPYRVGERIQVNGHDGYVEEIGLRSTKIRALTNHIISIPNDQMADAEIENIGKRQNIRRRSELFIPIDTPRKQVEAAIECIRRILDNHEGMDPDFPPRVFFADFTPNAFRIEIVYWYTPPDFWKYMAFSERVNLEIFTAFEQRDIQFSLPFRHSYWKHDDQQGPLEIKLKKTSESDPTST
;
A
#
# COMPACT_ATOMS: atom_id res chain seq x y z
N MET A 1 -3.05 16.46 -19.82
CA MET A 1 -3.52 15.44 -20.78
C MET A 1 -2.37 14.87 -21.60
N ILE A 2 -1.49 15.69 -22.18
CA ILE A 2 -0.32 15.25 -22.99
C ILE A 2 0.74 14.46 -22.19
N LEU A 3 0.92 14.72 -20.88
CA LEU A 3 1.86 13.97 -20.03
C LEU A 3 1.38 12.54 -19.65
N LYS A 4 0.07 12.25 -19.82
CA LYS A 4 -0.57 10.99 -19.42
C LYS A 4 -0.43 9.91 -20.50
N GLN A 5 -0.18 10.32 -21.74
CA GLN A 5 0.01 9.46 -22.91
C GLN A 5 1.50 9.18 -23.22
N MET A 6 2.43 10.02 -22.77
CA MET A 6 3.87 9.86 -23.06
C MET A 6 4.63 8.95 -22.08
N LEU A 7 4.03 8.57 -20.95
CA LEU A 7 4.71 7.80 -19.91
C LEU A 7 3.84 6.60 -19.54
N GLY A 8 3.98 5.51 -20.29
CA GLY A 8 3.54 4.17 -19.91
C GLY A 8 4.36 3.66 -18.73
N VAL A 9 4.16 4.28 -17.56
CA VAL A 9 4.90 4.02 -16.33
C VAL A 9 4.00 3.25 -15.38
N PRO A 10 4.46 2.13 -14.76
CA PRO A 10 3.68 1.43 -13.75
C PRO A 10 3.27 2.41 -12.64
N ARG A 11 2.05 2.25 -12.12
CA ARG A 11 1.36 3.09 -11.13
C ARG A 11 2.22 3.54 -9.92
N PHE A 12 3.36 2.91 -9.68
CA PHE A 12 4.33 3.22 -8.63
C PHE A 12 5.10 4.54 -8.80
N ALA A 13 5.45 4.99 -10.02
CA ALA A 13 6.23 6.24 -10.16
C ALA A 13 5.38 7.51 -10.03
N ILE A 14 4.06 7.38 -10.22
CA ILE A 14 3.09 8.50 -10.12
C ILE A 14 2.83 8.87 -8.65
N LEU A 15 3.08 7.95 -7.72
CA LEU A 15 2.93 8.17 -6.27
C LEU A 15 4.00 9.08 -5.64
N VAL A 16 5.13 9.32 -6.33
CA VAL A 16 6.21 10.19 -5.83
C VAL A 16 6.18 11.59 -6.46
N LEU A 17 5.39 11.80 -7.53
CA LEU A 17 5.32 13.07 -8.27
C LEU A 17 3.96 13.79 -8.20
N SER A 18 3.00 13.26 -7.43
CA SER A 18 1.63 13.79 -7.32
C SER A 18 1.36 14.50 -5.98
N SER A 19 2.29 15.33 -5.52
CA SER A 19 2.10 16.19 -4.33
C SER A 19 2.14 17.69 -4.60
N ILE A 20 2.07 18.16 -5.86
CA ILE A 20 1.88 19.59 -6.18
C ILE A 20 1.05 19.74 -7.46
N GLY A 21 -0.16 20.30 -7.34
CA GLY A 21 -0.92 20.82 -8.50
C GLY A 21 -2.39 20.41 -8.59
N LEU A 22 -3.18 20.64 -7.52
CA LEU A 22 -4.64 20.67 -7.59
C LEU A 22 -5.09 22.14 -7.73
N PHE A 23 -6.17 22.37 -8.50
CA PHE A 23 -6.87 23.62 -8.80
C PHE A 23 -6.38 24.45 -9.99
N ALA A 24 -6.97 24.20 -11.16
CA ALA A 24 -7.60 25.22 -12.02
C ALA A 24 -7.95 24.61 -13.40
N ALA A 25 -9.25 24.47 -13.69
CA ALA A 25 -9.89 24.53 -15.02
C ALA A 25 -11.18 23.70 -15.07
N VAL A 26 -12.14 24.04 -14.20
CA VAL A 26 -13.57 23.82 -14.44
C VAL A 26 -14.22 25.17 -14.23
N ALA A 27 -14.42 25.93 -15.32
CA ALA A 27 -15.39 27.00 -15.46
C ALA A 27 -15.07 27.81 -16.72
N ARG A 28 -16.14 28.17 -17.45
CA ARG A 28 -16.25 28.94 -18.71
C ARG A 28 -16.37 28.06 -19.96
N THR A 29 -17.43 28.11 -20.76
CA THR A 29 -18.65 28.95 -20.75
C THR A 29 -19.63 28.29 -21.72
N GLN A 30 -20.87 28.08 -21.29
CA GLN A 30 -22.02 27.79 -22.14
C GLN A 30 -22.67 29.13 -22.50
N GLU A 31 -22.93 29.39 -23.78
CA GLU A 31 -23.96 30.34 -24.18
C GLU A 31 -24.42 30.03 -25.61
N GLN A 32 -25.56 29.34 -25.74
CA GLN A 32 -26.74 29.73 -26.54
C GLN A 32 -27.61 28.53 -26.93
N THR A 33 -28.86 28.55 -26.43
CA THR A 33 -30.09 27.94 -26.99
C THR A 33 -30.14 26.41 -27.20
N ALA A 34 -30.45 25.66 -26.14
CA ALA A 34 -31.17 24.39 -26.22
C ALA A 34 -32.28 24.40 -25.16
N ARG A 35 -33.51 24.03 -25.54
CA ARG A 35 -34.66 23.93 -24.62
C ARG A 35 -34.32 22.96 -23.48
N HIS A 36 -34.75 23.29 -22.26
CA HIS A 36 -34.34 22.72 -20.97
C HIS A 36 -33.95 21.22 -20.99
N PRO A 37 -32.65 20.86 -21.05
CA PRO A 37 -32.20 19.46 -21.18
C PRO A 37 -32.36 18.59 -19.91
N LEU A 38 -32.99 19.12 -18.86
CA LEU A 38 -33.19 18.48 -17.56
C LEU A 38 -34.66 18.49 -17.09
N GLU A 39 -35.62 18.78 -17.99
CA GLU A 39 -37.04 18.71 -17.65
C GLU A 39 -37.47 17.23 -17.58
N PRO A 40 -37.92 16.73 -16.41
CA PRO A 40 -38.31 15.33 -16.25
C PRO A 40 -39.62 15.03 -17.00
N SER A 41 -39.77 13.81 -17.49
CA SER A 41 -41.03 13.36 -18.10
C SER A 41 -42.20 13.45 -17.10
N ASP A 42 -43.35 13.94 -17.54
CA ASP A 42 -44.54 13.99 -16.69
C ASP A 42 -45.15 12.60 -16.56
N THR A 43 -44.87 11.94 -15.44
CA THR A 43 -45.40 10.62 -15.09
C THR A 43 -46.48 10.69 -14.01
N SER A 44 -47.16 11.84 -13.86
CA SER A 44 -48.12 12.10 -12.78
C SER A 44 -49.44 11.34 -12.92
N SER A 45 -49.78 10.89 -14.13
CA SER A 45 -51.00 10.14 -14.45
C SER A 45 -50.81 9.27 -15.69
N PRO A 46 -51.66 8.24 -15.91
CA PRO A 46 -51.61 7.45 -17.14
C PRO A 46 -51.68 8.29 -18.42
N ALA A 47 -52.51 9.34 -18.44
CA ALA A 47 -52.59 10.28 -19.57
C ALA A 47 -51.27 11.05 -19.79
N ALA A 48 -50.66 11.53 -18.70
CA ALA A 48 -49.40 12.28 -18.76
C ALA A 48 -48.22 11.40 -19.20
N THR A 49 -48.11 10.17 -18.68
CA THR A 49 -47.06 9.22 -19.04
C THR A 49 -47.16 8.80 -20.51
N LEU A 50 -48.38 8.53 -21.00
CA LEU A 50 -48.60 8.16 -22.40
C LEU A 50 -48.23 9.30 -23.35
N THR A 51 -48.57 10.54 -22.98
CA THR A 51 -48.28 11.73 -23.78
C THR A 51 -46.79 12.04 -23.78
N SER A 52 -46.14 12.01 -22.62
CA SER A 52 -44.69 12.19 -22.48
C SER A 52 -43.89 11.18 -23.31
N LEU A 53 -44.32 9.91 -23.36
CA LEU A 53 -43.67 8.88 -24.19
C LEU A 53 -43.86 9.18 -25.69
N ILE A 54 -45.08 9.52 -26.13
CA ILE A 54 -45.37 9.78 -27.54
C ILE A 54 -44.59 11.01 -28.03
N ASP A 55 -44.59 12.09 -27.25
CA ASP A 55 -43.93 13.35 -27.58
C ASP A 55 -42.41 13.17 -27.61
N SER A 56 -41.82 12.51 -26.60
CA SER A 56 -40.38 12.28 -26.55
C SER A 56 -39.90 11.36 -27.69
N CYS A 57 -40.70 10.35 -28.07
CA CYS A 57 -40.42 9.53 -29.24
C CYS A 57 -40.58 10.31 -30.55
N SER A 58 -41.55 11.22 -30.66
CA SER A 58 -41.71 12.07 -31.84
C SER A 58 -40.53 13.04 -32.00
N GLU A 59 -40.09 13.65 -30.90
CA GLU A 59 -38.92 14.51 -30.88
C GLU A 59 -37.65 13.74 -31.25
N LEU A 60 -37.50 12.51 -30.77
CA LEU A 60 -36.41 11.63 -31.19
C LEU A 60 -36.48 11.32 -32.69
N HIS A 61 -37.66 11.07 -33.24
CA HIS A 61 -37.83 10.83 -34.67
C HIS A 61 -37.40 12.04 -35.52
N ASP A 62 -37.79 13.25 -35.09
CA ASP A 62 -37.39 14.49 -35.76
C ASP A 62 -35.87 14.72 -35.67
N LEU A 63 -35.25 14.44 -34.52
CA LEU A 63 -33.80 14.51 -34.34
C LEU A 63 -33.03 13.49 -35.21
N ILE A 64 -33.63 12.33 -35.48
CA ILE A 64 -33.07 11.25 -36.31
C ILE A 64 -33.22 11.55 -37.81
N GLY A 65 -34.25 12.31 -38.21
CA GLY A 65 -34.54 12.62 -39.62
C GLY A 65 -33.66 13.70 -40.26
N ASP A 66 -32.91 14.48 -39.46
CA ASP A 66 -32.12 15.62 -39.91
C ASP A 66 -30.66 15.17 -40.23
N GLU A 67 -30.26 15.15 -41.52
CA GLU A 67 -29.01 14.52 -42.01
C GLU A 67 -27.69 15.13 -41.49
N THR A 68 -27.73 16.22 -40.72
CA THR A 68 -26.55 16.88 -40.14
C THR A 68 -26.47 16.70 -38.62
N PHE A 69 -25.81 15.63 -38.18
CA PHE A 69 -25.59 15.36 -36.75
C PHE A 69 -24.28 16.02 -36.27
N SER A 70 -24.37 17.15 -35.55
CA SER A 70 -23.22 17.82 -34.91
C SER A 70 -23.00 17.31 -33.47
N VAL A 71 -21.79 17.47 -32.93
CA VAL A 71 -21.44 17.11 -31.53
C VAL A 71 -22.30 17.89 -30.51
N GLU A 72 -22.82 19.06 -30.89
CA GLU A 72 -23.66 19.92 -30.05
C GLU A 72 -25.08 19.35 -29.82
N ARG A 73 -25.57 18.46 -30.70
CA ARG A 73 -26.88 17.80 -30.56
C ARG A 73 -26.84 16.47 -29.79
N ALA A 74 -25.65 16.01 -29.37
CA ALA A 74 -25.51 14.78 -28.59
C ALA A 74 -26.20 14.89 -27.21
N ASP A 75 -26.16 16.07 -26.60
CA ASP A 75 -26.82 16.35 -25.32
C ASP A 75 -28.36 16.34 -25.45
N GLU A 76 -28.90 16.79 -26.58
CA GLU A 76 -30.35 16.75 -26.89
C GLU A 76 -30.84 15.31 -27.13
N LEU A 77 -30.03 14.48 -27.78
CA LEU A 77 -30.35 13.06 -27.98
C LEU A 77 -30.35 12.30 -26.64
N LEU A 78 -29.38 12.60 -25.78
CA LEU A 78 -29.22 11.94 -24.48
C LEU A 78 -30.35 12.35 -23.51
N SER A 79 -30.75 13.63 -23.51
CA SER A 79 -31.88 14.11 -22.71
C SER A 79 -33.22 13.53 -23.20
N THR A 80 -33.41 13.42 -24.52
CA THR A 80 -34.62 12.82 -25.11
C THR A 80 -34.71 11.33 -24.82
N THR A 81 -33.58 10.61 -24.90
CA THR A 81 -33.50 9.19 -24.54
C THR A 81 -33.83 8.97 -23.07
N GLN A 82 -33.32 9.83 -22.18
CA GLN A 82 -33.64 9.74 -20.75
C GLN A 82 -35.13 9.95 -20.48
N ARG A 83 -35.75 10.97 -21.11
CA ARG A 83 -37.19 11.23 -21.00
C ARG A 83 -38.05 10.04 -21.45
N ILE A 84 -37.64 9.34 -22.52
CA ILE A 84 -38.32 8.12 -22.98
C ILE A 84 -38.23 7.02 -21.92
N LEU A 85 -37.03 6.78 -21.37
CA LEU A 85 -36.80 5.74 -20.37
C LEU A 85 -37.51 6.04 -19.03
N ASP A 86 -37.66 7.31 -18.68
CA ASP A 86 -38.37 7.75 -17.47
C ASP A 86 -39.86 7.38 -17.48
N CYS A 87 -40.44 7.07 -18.64
CA CYS A 87 -41.83 6.59 -18.76
C CYS A 87 -41.98 5.07 -18.54
N LEU A 88 -40.89 4.32 -18.38
CA LEU A 88 -40.87 2.85 -18.44
C LEU A 88 -40.44 2.24 -17.10
N ASP A 89 -41.10 1.17 -16.66
CA ASP A 89 -40.65 0.39 -15.51
C ASP A 89 -39.58 -0.63 -15.93
N LEU A 90 -38.32 -0.22 -15.80
CA LEU A 90 -37.14 -1.02 -16.14
C LEU A 90 -36.56 -1.79 -14.93
N SER A 91 -37.33 -1.94 -13.86
CA SER A 91 -36.86 -2.54 -12.60
C SER A 91 -36.43 -4.01 -12.75
N GLU A 92 -37.06 -4.75 -13.67
CA GLU A 92 -36.73 -6.15 -13.99
C GLU A 92 -35.45 -6.30 -14.84
N LEU A 93 -34.91 -5.22 -15.41
CA LEU A 93 -33.72 -5.25 -16.26
C LEU A 93 -32.43 -4.96 -15.48
N PRO A 94 -31.31 -5.68 -15.76
CA PRO A 94 -29.97 -5.33 -15.29
C PRO A 94 -29.60 -3.90 -15.67
N LYS A 95 -28.86 -3.17 -14.83
CA LYS A 95 -28.59 -1.73 -15.00
C LYS A 95 -27.96 -1.40 -16.35
N GLU A 96 -27.16 -2.32 -16.87
CA GLU A 96 -26.39 -2.23 -18.10
C GLU A 96 -27.29 -2.37 -19.35
N LEU A 97 -28.45 -3.04 -19.20
CA LEU A 97 -29.41 -3.27 -20.29
C LEU A 97 -30.59 -2.30 -20.25
N ARG A 98 -30.78 -1.54 -19.17
CA ARG A 98 -31.92 -0.62 -19.02
C ARG A 98 -32.00 0.39 -20.15
N THR A 99 -30.86 0.95 -20.56
CA THR A 99 -30.82 1.94 -21.64
C THR A 99 -31.11 1.27 -22.99
N THR A 100 -30.40 0.19 -23.33
CA THR A 100 -30.54 -0.45 -24.66
C THR A 100 -31.88 -1.17 -24.82
N ALA A 101 -32.21 -2.11 -23.93
CA ALA A 101 -33.44 -2.89 -24.01
C ALA A 101 -34.67 -2.03 -23.69
N GLY A 102 -34.54 -1.05 -22.77
CA GLY A 102 -35.62 -0.10 -22.50
C GLY A 102 -35.94 0.77 -23.72
N MET A 103 -34.91 1.26 -24.43
CA MET A 103 -35.08 2.06 -25.63
C MET A 103 -35.69 1.25 -26.78
N GLU A 104 -35.26 0.01 -26.97
CA GLU A 104 -35.83 -0.89 -27.98
C GLU A 104 -37.31 -1.19 -27.70
N SER A 105 -37.66 -1.53 -26.45
CA SER A 105 -39.05 -1.72 -26.02
C SER A 105 -39.90 -0.46 -26.20
N ALA A 106 -39.35 0.73 -25.95
CA ALA A 106 -40.04 2.00 -26.12
C ALA A 106 -40.37 2.29 -27.59
N LEU A 107 -39.42 2.04 -28.49
CA LEU A 107 -39.61 2.23 -29.93
C LEU A 107 -40.62 1.25 -30.51
N PHE A 108 -40.57 -0.02 -30.10
CA PHE A 108 -41.59 -1.00 -30.47
C PHE A 108 -42.97 -0.59 -29.94
N LEU A 109 -43.03 -0.13 -28.70
CA LEU A 109 -44.27 0.35 -28.10
C LEU A 109 -44.81 1.57 -28.85
N LYS A 110 -43.97 2.53 -29.23
CA LYS A 110 -44.37 3.68 -30.07
C LYS A 110 -44.94 3.22 -31.41
N GLU A 111 -44.27 2.31 -32.10
CA GLU A 111 -44.72 1.74 -33.37
C GLU A 111 -46.04 0.97 -33.26
N VAL A 112 -46.34 0.40 -32.09
CA VAL A 112 -47.65 -0.19 -31.80
C VAL A 112 -48.71 0.89 -31.57
N LEU A 113 -48.43 1.87 -30.71
CA LEU A 113 -49.32 2.98 -30.36
C LEU A 113 -49.72 3.84 -31.57
N ASP A 114 -48.86 3.89 -32.58
CA ASP A 114 -49.04 4.63 -33.84
C ASP A 114 -49.95 3.91 -34.86
N ARG A 115 -50.28 2.64 -34.61
CA ARG A 115 -51.10 1.80 -35.51
C ARG A 115 -52.40 1.30 -34.89
N ILE A 116 -52.59 1.53 -33.60
CA ILE A 116 -53.83 1.19 -32.89
C ILE A 116 -54.70 2.44 -32.67
N GLU A 117 -56.01 2.22 -32.54
CA GLU A 117 -56.93 3.25 -32.07
C GLU A 117 -56.66 3.54 -30.59
N LEU A 118 -56.34 4.79 -30.28
CA LEU A 118 -56.18 5.26 -28.90
C LEU A 118 -57.48 5.93 -28.44
N PRO A 119 -57.86 5.77 -27.15
CA PRO A 119 -59.00 6.48 -26.59
C PRO A 119 -58.80 8.00 -26.66
N MET A 120 -59.90 8.76 -26.64
CA MET A 120 -59.84 10.22 -26.59
C MET A 120 -59.20 10.67 -25.27
N ASP A 121 -58.56 11.84 -25.25
CA ASP A 121 -57.82 12.33 -24.08
C ASP A 121 -58.70 12.46 -22.83
N GLU A 122 -60.01 12.68 -23.00
CA GLU A 122 -61.02 12.73 -21.93
C GLU A 122 -61.32 11.35 -21.31
N ASP A 123 -61.05 10.25 -22.02
CA ASP A 123 -61.30 8.88 -21.59
C ASP A 123 -60.08 8.22 -20.91
N ILE A 124 -58.94 8.91 -20.89
CA ILE A 124 -57.71 8.44 -20.25
C ILE A 124 -57.60 9.09 -18.87
N PRO A 125 -57.40 8.31 -17.78
CA PRO A 125 -57.31 8.89 -16.44
C PRO A 125 -56.22 9.96 -16.33
N GLY A 126 -56.63 11.22 -16.09
CA GLY A 126 -55.75 12.35 -15.86
C GLY A 126 -55.30 12.48 -14.41
N ALA A 127 -54.48 13.49 -14.09
CA ALA A 127 -54.01 13.72 -12.73
C ALA A 127 -55.15 13.98 -11.72
N ALA A 128 -56.27 14.56 -12.18
CA ALA A 128 -57.47 14.79 -11.37
C ALA A 128 -58.28 13.49 -11.14
N ASP A 129 -58.37 12.63 -12.15
CA ASP A 129 -59.13 11.37 -12.11
C ASP A 129 -58.34 10.19 -11.51
N SER A 130 -57.03 10.36 -11.31
CA SER A 130 -56.16 9.38 -10.67
C SER A 130 -56.48 9.14 -9.19
N LYS A 131 -57.40 9.93 -8.60
CA LYS A 131 -58.04 9.71 -7.30
C LYS A 131 -59.46 9.17 -7.55
N SER A 132 -59.74 7.94 -7.14
CA SER A 132 -61.07 7.36 -7.26
C SER A 132 -62.14 8.19 -6.53
N ASN A 133 -63.42 7.99 -6.86
CA ASN A 133 -64.56 8.59 -6.14
C ASN A 133 -64.62 8.28 -4.62
N GLU A 134 -63.70 7.44 -4.11
CA GLU A 134 -63.55 7.09 -2.69
C GLU A 134 -62.19 7.53 -2.08
N GLY A 135 -61.36 8.27 -2.83
CA GLY A 135 -60.10 8.85 -2.32
C GLY A 135 -58.86 7.94 -2.44
N GLU A 136 -58.98 6.75 -3.02
CA GLU A 136 -57.84 5.85 -3.27
C GLU A 136 -57.24 6.08 -4.68
N PRO A 137 -55.91 6.07 -4.81
CA PRO A 137 -55.28 6.30 -6.10
C PRO A 137 -55.41 5.11 -7.06
N LEU A 138 -55.65 5.39 -8.33
CA LEU A 138 -55.76 4.38 -9.38
C LEU A 138 -54.43 3.61 -9.52
N LEU A 139 -54.42 2.31 -9.19
CA LEU A 139 -53.18 1.52 -9.16
C LEU A 139 -52.70 1.08 -10.55
N ARG A 140 -53.63 0.87 -11.49
CA ARG A 140 -53.31 0.37 -12.84
C ARG A 140 -54.38 0.77 -13.84
N TRP A 141 -53.94 1.29 -14.99
CA TRP A 141 -54.75 1.57 -16.16
C TRP A 141 -54.26 0.73 -17.34
N GLN A 142 -55.19 0.34 -18.20
CA GLN A 142 -54.90 -0.48 -19.39
C GLN A 142 -55.56 0.17 -20.59
N VAL A 143 -54.82 0.31 -21.68
CA VAL A 143 -55.34 0.86 -22.93
C VAL A 143 -56.45 -0.08 -23.43
N PRO A 144 -57.67 0.44 -23.70
CA PRO A 144 -58.83 -0.36 -24.08
C PRO A 144 -58.52 -1.35 -25.21
N HIS A 145 -59.05 -2.57 -25.11
CA HIS A 145 -58.86 -3.64 -26.10
C HIS A 145 -57.40 -4.08 -26.37
N THR A 146 -56.43 -3.61 -25.58
CA THR A 146 -55.03 -4.06 -25.66
C THR A 146 -54.58 -4.65 -24.32
N ARG A 147 -53.36 -5.18 -24.26
CA ARG A 147 -52.71 -5.60 -23.01
C ARG A 147 -51.66 -4.60 -22.50
N ILE A 148 -51.60 -3.41 -23.10
CA ILE A 148 -50.69 -2.32 -22.76
C ILE A 148 -51.20 -1.69 -21.46
N ALA A 149 -50.40 -1.75 -20.40
CA ALA A 149 -50.79 -1.28 -19.07
C ALA A 149 -49.76 -0.34 -18.46
N ILE A 150 -50.27 0.74 -17.87
CA ILE A 150 -49.52 1.72 -17.07
C ILE A 150 -49.94 1.54 -15.61
N ALA A 151 -48.98 1.37 -14.70
CA ALA A 151 -49.24 1.15 -13.29
C ALA A 151 -48.49 2.15 -12.42
N ARG A 152 -49.04 2.43 -11.23
CA ARG A 152 -48.39 3.29 -10.25
C ARG A 152 -47.31 2.52 -9.49
N MET A 153 -46.13 3.10 -9.40
CA MET A 153 -45.00 2.50 -8.69
C MET A 153 -45.13 2.67 -7.17
N GLU A 154 -45.07 1.57 -6.42
CA GLU A 154 -45.20 1.57 -4.95
C GLU A 154 -43.86 1.68 -4.21
N LEU A 155 -42.77 1.22 -4.83
CA LEU A 155 -41.43 1.09 -4.24
C LEU A 155 -40.34 1.61 -5.20
N GLY A 156 -39.22 2.06 -4.64
CA GLY A 156 -38.05 2.52 -5.43
C GLY A 156 -38.00 4.04 -5.70
N PRO A 157 -37.04 4.51 -6.51
CA PRO A 157 -36.79 5.93 -6.77
C PRO A 157 -37.93 6.64 -7.52
N TYR A 158 -38.79 5.89 -8.21
CA TYR A 158 -39.95 6.39 -8.96
C TYR A 158 -41.27 6.23 -8.21
N ARG A 159 -41.25 6.15 -6.87
CA ARG A 159 -42.46 5.98 -6.04
C ARG A 159 -43.50 7.05 -6.36
N ASN A 160 -44.74 6.61 -6.62
CA ASN A 160 -45.88 7.41 -7.06
C ASN A 160 -45.91 7.84 -8.54
N ALA A 161 -44.91 7.48 -9.34
CA ALA A 161 -44.97 7.66 -10.80
C ALA A 161 -45.84 6.58 -11.45
N TYR A 162 -46.52 6.93 -12.54
CA TYR A 162 -47.20 6.00 -13.43
C TYR A 162 -46.27 5.60 -14.57
N LEU A 163 -45.90 4.33 -14.67
CA LEU A 163 -44.95 3.82 -15.66
C LEU A 163 -45.54 2.68 -16.48
N PHE A 164 -45.08 2.51 -17.72
CA PHE A 164 -45.39 1.33 -18.51
C PHE A 164 -44.84 0.08 -17.84
N THR A 165 -45.73 -0.86 -17.54
CA THR A 165 -45.41 -2.05 -16.74
C THR A 165 -44.38 -2.96 -17.42
N PRO A 166 -43.57 -3.73 -16.66
CA PRO A 166 -42.60 -4.65 -17.24
C PRO A 166 -43.23 -5.68 -18.20
N GLY A 167 -44.46 -6.13 -17.90
CA GLY A 167 -45.24 -7.02 -18.78
C GLY A 167 -45.70 -6.38 -20.10
N THR A 168 -45.76 -5.04 -20.18
CA THR A 168 -45.97 -4.30 -21.43
C THR A 168 -44.66 -4.22 -22.22
N LEU A 169 -43.56 -3.88 -21.56
CA LEU A 169 -42.24 -3.75 -22.20
C LEU A 169 -41.73 -5.07 -22.78
N ARG A 170 -41.96 -6.19 -22.06
CA ARG A 170 -41.55 -7.53 -22.48
C ARG A 170 -42.26 -8.01 -23.75
N ARG A 171 -43.51 -7.56 -23.96
CA ARG A 171 -44.33 -7.95 -25.13
C ARG A 171 -44.28 -6.94 -26.26
N ALA A 172 -43.69 -5.76 -26.07
CA ALA A 172 -43.68 -4.69 -27.06
C ALA A 172 -43.20 -5.17 -28.44
N ALA A 173 -42.16 -6.01 -28.50
CA ALA A 173 -41.66 -6.59 -29.75
C ALA A 173 -42.64 -7.59 -30.41
N GLU A 174 -43.35 -8.40 -29.61
CA GLU A 174 -44.37 -9.34 -30.09
C GLU A 174 -45.60 -8.58 -30.61
N ASP A 175 -46.10 -7.63 -29.83
CA ASP A 175 -47.23 -6.76 -30.18
C ASP A 175 -46.92 -5.97 -31.46
N TYR A 176 -45.69 -5.46 -31.62
CA TYR A 176 -45.22 -4.80 -32.84
C TYR A 176 -45.30 -5.72 -34.06
N ARG A 177 -44.85 -6.97 -33.96
CA ARG A 177 -44.90 -7.93 -35.08
C ARG A 177 -46.33 -8.19 -35.53
N MET A 178 -47.30 -8.19 -34.61
CA MET A 178 -48.71 -8.38 -34.93
C MET A 178 -49.31 -7.20 -35.69
N VAL A 179 -48.91 -5.96 -35.34
CA VAL A 179 -49.50 -4.74 -35.91
C VAL A 179 -48.68 -4.09 -37.02
N LYS A 180 -47.42 -4.51 -37.27
CA LYS A 180 -46.50 -3.88 -38.26
C LYS A 180 -47.10 -3.73 -39.67
N ARG A 181 -48.07 -4.59 -40.04
CA ARG A 181 -48.75 -4.57 -41.35
C ARG A 181 -49.97 -3.64 -41.42
N LEU A 182 -50.43 -3.11 -40.29
CA LEU A 182 -51.52 -2.14 -40.24
C LEU A 182 -51.03 -0.75 -40.70
N PRO A 183 -51.89 0.06 -41.35
CA PRO A 183 -51.54 1.43 -41.67
C PRO A 183 -51.36 2.25 -40.39
N TYR A 184 -50.53 3.29 -40.48
CA TYR A 184 -50.42 4.30 -39.42
C TYR A 184 -51.76 5.05 -39.24
N ARG A 185 -52.07 5.43 -38.00
CA ARG A 185 -53.29 6.16 -37.66
C ARG A 185 -53.32 7.53 -38.36
N ALA A 186 -54.50 7.96 -38.80
CA ALA A 186 -54.71 9.26 -39.45
C ALA A 186 -55.16 10.39 -38.50
N ASP A 187 -55.70 10.09 -37.32
CA ASP A 187 -56.34 11.06 -36.41
C ASP A 187 -55.67 11.14 -35.01
N GLY A 188 -55.73 12.33 -34.39
CA GLY A 188 -55.44 12.55 -32.96
C GLY A 188 -54.01 13.02 -32.62
N ARG A 189 -53.11 12.08 -32.27
CA ARG A 189 -51.75 12.34 -31.74
C ARG A 189 -50.64 12.12 -32.79
N THR A 190 -49.46 12.71 -32.56
CA THR A 190 -48.26 12.64 -33.42
C THR A 190 -47.83 11.20 -33.70
N VAL A 191 -47.65 10.90 -34.99
CA VAL A 191 -47.24 9.57 -35.50
C VAL A 191 -45.81 9.68 -36.01
N SER A 192 -45.00 8.66 -35.77
CA SER A 192 -43.56 8.68 -36.11
C SER A 192 -43.23 7.49 -37.02
N PRO A 193 -43.52 7.57 -38.34
CA PRO A 193 -43.41 6.42 -39.23
C PRO A 193 -41.99 5.89 -39.35
N GLY A 194 -41.80 4.61 -39.01
CA GLY A 194 -40.53 3.92 -39.19
C GLY A 194 -39.44 4.37 -38.21
N ILE A 195 -39.82 4.96 -37.06
CA ILE A 195 -38.88 5.44 -36.04
C ILE A 195 -37.93 4.33 -35.57
N TYR A 196 -38.44 3.09 -35.43
CA TYR A 196 -37.61 1.95 -35.06
C TYR A 196 -36.55 1.63 -36.13
N ASP A 197 -36.97 1.54 -37.40
CA ASP A 197 -36.06 1.22 -38.50
C ASP A 197 -35.04 2.36 -38.74
N ALA A 198 -35.44 3.61 -38.55
CA ALA A 198 -34.56 4.79 -38.61
C ALA A 198 -33.54 4.81 -37.47
N TYR A 199 -33.97 4.52 -36.23
CA TYR A 199 -33.08 4.41 -35.07
C TYR A 199 -32.06 3.28 -35.24
N ILE A 200 -32.50 2.10 -35.74
CA ILE A 200 -31.60 0.97 -36.03
C ILE A 200 -30.63 1.30 -37.17
N ALA A 201 -31.06 2.06 -38.20
CA ALA A 201 -30.18 2.47 -39.29
C ALA A 201 -29.04 3.38 -38.82
N ILE A 202 -29.32 4.35 -37.93
CA ILE A 202 -28.30 5.24 -37.35
C ILE A 202 -27.39 4.52 -36.36
N THR A 203 -27.96 3.67 -35.49
CA THR A 203 -27.17 2.91 -34.51
C THR A 203 -26.33 1.80 -35.16
N LYS A 204 -26.69 1.30 -36.34
CA LYS A 204 -25.80 0.43 -37.14
C LYS A 204 -24.64 1.17 -37.80
N GLN A 205 -24.77 2.47 -38.06
CA GLN A 205 -23.68 3.29 -38.61
C GLN A 205 -22.70 3.82 -37.55
N ARG A 206 -23.00 3.67 -36.25
CA ARG A 206 -22.11 4.01 -35.14
C ARG A 206 -21.96 2.81 -34.19
N PRO A 207 -20.80 2.12 -34.14
CA PRO A 207 -20.63 0.97 -33.28
C PRO A 207 -20.38 1.41 -31.83
N THR A 208 -21.42 1.94 -31.18
CA THR A 208 -21.54 1.93 -29.72
C THR A 208 -22.58 0.87 -29.36
N GLN A 209 -22.34 -0.39 -29.76
CA GLN A 209 -23.10 -1.52 -29.25
C GLN A 209 -22.45 -2.00 -27.96
N SER A 210 -23.26 -2.10 -26.91
CA SER A 210 -23.01 -3.02 -25.80
C SER A 210 -22.78 -4.42 -26.39
N ALA A 211 -21.59 -4.97 -26.16
CA ALA A 211 -21.22 -6.32 -26.57
C ALA A 211 -22.32 -7.33 -26.21
N ASP A 212 -22.84 -8.10 -27.19
CA ASP A 212 -23.75 -9.21 -26.89
C ASP A 212 -22.96 -10.39 -26.29
N THR A 213 -22.66 -10.29 -25.00
CA THR A 213 -22.09 -11.37 -24.18
C THR A 213 -23.18 -12.10 -23.37
N SER A 214 -24.44 -11.95 -23.76
CA SER A 214 -25.59 -12.50 -23.03
C SER A 214 -25.76 -14.02 -23.20
N SER A 215 -25.13 -14.60 -24.22
CA SER A 215 -25.18 -16.03 -24.53
C SER A 215 -23.89 -16.51 -25.19
N PRO A 216 -23.60 -17.84 -25.18
CA PRO A 216 -22.47 -18.41 -25.92
C PRO A 216 -22.51 -18.07 -27.42
N ARG A 217 -23.70 -18.06 -28.03
CA ARG A 217 -23.90 -17.67 -29.43
C ARG A 217 -23.56 -16.20 -29.67
N GLY A 218 -24.06 -15.29 -28.84
CA GLY A 218 -23.76 -13.86 -28.93
C GLY A 218 -22.27 -13.59 -28.84
N THR A 219 -21.63 -14.18 -27.83
CA THR A 219 -20.19 -14.02 -27.56
C THR A 219 -19.32 -14.51 -28.71
N LEU A 220 -19.60 -15.71 -29.25
CA LEU A 220 -18.84 -16.28 -30.35
C LEU A 220 -19.02 -15.48 -31.65
N THR A 221 -20.25 -15.04 -31.94
CA THR A 221 -20.55 -14.25 -33.15
C THR A 221 -19.85 -12.89 -33.08
N LEU A 222 -19.99 -12.19 -31.94
CA LEU A 222 -19.34 -10.91 -31.71
C LEU A 222 -17.82 -11.01 -31.85
N PHE A 223 -17.22 -12.05 -31.28
CA PHE A 223 -15.78 -12.29 -31.37
C PHE A 223 -15.31 -12.50 -32.82
N LEU A 224 -16.00 -13.38 -33.57
CA LEU A 224 -15.64 -13.69 -34.95
C LEU A 224 -15.83 -12.48 -35.87
N ASP A 225 -16.94 -11.77 -35.76
CA ASP A 225 -17.24 -10.58 -36.57
C ASP A 225 -16.25 -9.45 -36.29
N SER A 226 -15.96 -9.17 -35.01
CA SER A 226 -14.99 -8.13 -34.64
C SER A 226 -13.57 -8.48 -35.12
N CYS A 227 -13.17 -9.76 -35.07
CA CYS A 227 -11.89 -10.22 -35.62
C CYS A 227 -11.84 -10.10 -37.15
N ASN A 228 -12.95 -10.39 -37.84
CA ASN A 228 -13.04 -10.28 -39.30
C ASN A 228 -12.98 -8.83 -39.77
N GLU A 229 -13.68 -7.94 -39.07
CA GLU A 229 -13.64 -6.49 -39.30
C GLU A 229 -12.23 -5.94 -39.09
N LEU A 230 -11.56 -6.35 -38.01
CA LEU A 230 -10.16 -6.03 -37.76
C LEU A 230 -9.24 -6.55 -38.86
N HIS A 231 -9.43 -7.79 -39.32
CA HIS A 231 -8.64 -8.37 -40.40
C HIS A 231 -8.83 -7.64 -41.74
N GLN A 232 -10.04 -7.18 -42.05
CA GLN A 232 -10.29 -6.40 -43.27
C GLN A 232 -9.62 -5.02 -43.23
N LEU A 233 -9.68 -4.31 -42.09
CA LEU A 233 -8.97 -3.04 -41.91
C LEU A 233 -7.45 -3.23 -42.05
N ILE A 234 -6.93 -4.31 -41.49
CA ILE A 234 -5.54 -4.72 -41.63
C ILE A 234 -5.13 -4.90 -43.10
N LEU A 235 -5.95 -5.60 -43.90
CA LEU A 235 -5.67 -5.82 -45.32
C LEU A 235 -5.67 -4.52 -46.13
N GLN A 236 -6.49 -3.54 -45.74
CA GLN A 236 -6.56 -2.23 -46.38
C GLN A 236 -5.35 -1.35 -46.06
N HIS A 237 -4.93 -1.32 -44.80
CA HIS A 237 -3.86 -0.41 -44.35
C HIS A 237 -2.46 -1.03 -44.42
N ARG A 238 -2.31 -2.36 -44.46
CA ARG A 238 -1.02 -3.10 -44.42
C ARG A 238 -0.13 -2.83 -43.20
N HIS A 239 -0.58 -2.02 -42.26
CA HIS A 239 0.06 -1.74 -40.98
C HIS A 239 -1.01 -1.66 -39.88
N LEU A 240 -0.58 -1.80 -38.63
CA LEU A 240 -1.45 -1.72 -37.45
C LEU A 240 -1.21 -0.40 -36.72
N ASP A 241 -1.94 0.66 -37.09
CA ASP A 241 -1.87 1.93 -36.36
C ASP A 241 -2.64 1.82 -35.04
N GLN A 242 -1.92 1.71 -33.91
CA GLN A 242 -2.53 1.65 -32.58
C GLN A 242 -3.13 2.98 -32.13
N SER A 243 -2.81 4.09 -32.81
CA SER A 243 -3.35 5.41 -32.50
C SER A 243 -4.69 5.71 -33.19
N ASP A 244 -5.10 4.87 -34.12
CA ASP A 244 -6.38 4.97 -34.81
C ASP A 244 -7.53 4.51 -33.87
N PRO A 245 -8.51 5.38 -33.58
CA PRO A 245 -9.64 5.06 -32.73
C PRO A 245 -10.43 3.81 -33.16
N ALA A 246 -10.45 3.49 -34.46
CA ALA A 246 -11.16 2.32 -34.97
C ALA A 246 -10.51 1.01 -34.51
N PHE A 247 -9.17 0.95 -34.49
CA PHE A 247 -8.41 -0.22 -34.03
C PHE A 247 -8.57 -0.43 -32.52
N ASP A 248 -8.57 0.65 -31.73
CA ASP A 248 -8.76 0.57 -30.28
C ASP A 248 -10.18 0.09 -29.93
N GLN A 249 -11.20 0.63 -30.60
CA GLN A 249 -12.60 0.18 -30.42
C GLN A 249 -12.79 -1.30 -30.77
N LEU A 250 -12.23 -1.77 -31.88
CA LEU A 250 -12.29 -3.18 -32.27
C LEU A 250 -11.50 -4.08 -31.31
N GLY A 251 -10.33 -3.64 -30.89
CA GLY A 251 -9.53 -4.33 -29.88
C GLY A 251 -10.30 -4.52 -28.57
N GLN A 252 -10.94 -3.46 -28.08
CA GLN A 252 -11.76 -3.51 -26.87
C GLN A 252 -12.98 -4.44 -27.04
N ARG A 253 -13.65 -4.43 -28.20
CA ARG A 253 -14.74 -5.36 -28.51
C ARG A 253 -14.27 -6.81 -28.48
N ILE A 254 -13.12 -7.12 -29.08
CA ILE A 254 -12.55 -8.49 -29.08
C ILE A 254 -12.17 -8.93 -27.67
N VAL A 255 -11.46 -8.07 -26.91
CA VAL A 255 -11.04 -8.36 -25.53
C VAL A 255 -12.26 -8.48 -24.60
N SER A 256 -13.36 -7.79 -24.90
CA SER A 256 -14.61 -7.95 -24.17
C SER A 256 -15.19 -9.36 -24.28
N CYS A 257 -14.81 -10.20 -25.24
CA CYS A 257 -15.27 -11.60 -25.27
C CYS A 257 -14.41 -12.54 -24.40
N LEU A 258 -13.29 -12.07 -23.85
CA LEU A 258 -12.29 -12.90 -23.16
C LEU A 258 -12.35 -12.71 -21.63
N ASP A 259 -12.21 -13.81 -20.88
CA ASP A 259 -11.95 -13.77 -19.44
C ASP A 259 -10.44 -13.71 -19.16
N THR A 260 -9.98 -12.55 -18.72
CA THR A 260 -8.55 -12.25 -18.47
C THR A 260 -8.22 -12.22 -16.98
N SER A 261 -9.17 -12.64 -16.13
CA SER A 261 -9.10 -12.52 -14.67
C SER A 261 -7.94 -13.32 -14.04
N GLN A 262 -7.59 -14.47 -14.61
CA GLN A 262 -6.52 -15.35 -14.11
C GLN A 262 -5.13 -14.98 -14.65
N LEU A 263 -5.02 -14.00 -15.55
CA LEU A 263 -3.73 -13.58 -16.09
C LEU A 263 -3.02 -12.59 -15.13
N PRO A 264 -1.68 -12.70 -14.96
CA PRO A 264 -0.90 -11.75 -14.19
C PRO A 264 -1.11 -10.30 -14.66
N GLU A 265 -1.23 -9.34 -13.73
CA GLU A 265 -1.51 -7.93 -14.07
C GLU A 265 -0.51 -7.33 -15.08
N TYR A 266 0.77 -7.74 -15.01
CA TYR A 266 1.80 -7.23 -15.92
C TYR A 266 1.66 -7.75 -17.36
N SER A 267 0.96 -8.87 -17.57
CA SER A 267 0.85 -9.55 -18.86
C SER A 267 -0.51 -9.41 -19.52
N ARG A 268 -1.58 -9.04 -18.79
CA ARG A 268 -2.96 -8.91 -19.32
C ARG A 268 -3.00 -8.14 -20.63
N GLU A 269 -2.49 -6.91 -20.63
CA GLU A 269 -2.53 -6.02 -21.79
C GLU A 269 -1.88 -6.59 -23.07
N TYR A 270 -0.85 -7.45 -22.92
CA TYR A 270 -0.12 -8.04 -24.05
C TYR A 270 -0.65 -9.43 -24.45
N PHE A 271 -1.15 -10.19 -23.48
CA PHE A 271 -1.59 -11.56 -23.67
C PHE A 271 -2.99 -11.62 -24.32
N ASP A 272 -3.86 -10.67 -24.00
CA ASP A 272 -5.25 -10.67 -24.44
C ASP A 272 -5.37 -10.59 -25.97
N ALA A 273 -4.55 -9.74 -26.61
CA ALA A 273 -4.49 -9.62 -28.05
C ALA A 273 -3.87 -10.86 -28.73
N GLU A 274 -2.83 -11.45 -28.14
CA GLU A 274 -2.21 -12.66 -28.66
C GLU A 274 -3.18 -13.85 -28.61
N ALA A 275 -3.86 -14.02 -27.47
CA ALA A 275 -4.85 -15.06 -27.25
C ALA A 275 -6.02 -14.93 -28.21
N ALA A 276 -6.52 -13.71 -28.44
CA ALA A 276 -7.59 -13.45 -29.40
C ALA A 276 -7.22 -13.89 -30.83
N VAL A 277 -6.05 -13.48 -31.32
CA VAL A 277 -5.64 -13.80 -32.69
C VAL A 277 -5.33 -15.29 -32.85
N CYS A 278 -4.72 -15.93 -31.84
CA CYS A 278 -4.55 -17.39 -31.78
C CYS A 278 -5.90 -18.12 -31.84
N LEU A 279 -6.87 -17.67 -31.03
CA LEU A 279 -8.18 -18.28 -30.94
C LEU A 279 -8.95 -18.14 -32.27
N LYS A 280 -8.86 -16.97 -32.92
CA LYS A 280 -9.42 -16.77 -34.27
C LYS A 280 -8.85 -17.74 -35.29
N GLU A 281 -7.53 -17.92 -35.32
CA GLU A 281 -6.87 -18.87 -36.22
C GLU A 281 -7.28 -20.33 -35.96
N VAL A 282 -7.45 -20.71 -34.68
CA VAL A 282 -7.94 -22.05 -34.34
C VAL A 282 -9.38 -22.21 -34.83
N LEU A 283 -10.24 -21.23 -34.54
CA LEU A 283 -11.66 -21.28 -34.95
C LEU A 283 -11.82 -21.33 -36.47
N ASP A 284 -10.97 -20.63 -37.22
CA ASP A 284 -10.92 -20.64 -38.69
C ASP A 284 -10.49 -21.97 -39.32
N ARG A 285 -9.88 -22.87 -38.53
CA ARG A 285 -9.50 -24.24 -38.92
C ARG A 285 -10.39 -25.32 -38.33
N THR A 286 -11.34 -24.94 -37.46
CA THR A 286 -12.30 -25.86 -36.85
C THR A 286 -13.65 -25.79 -37.55
N VAL A 287 -14.33 -26.94 -37.65
CA VAL A 287 -15.71 -26.98 -38.15
C VAL A 287 -16.63 -26.51 -37.02
N LEU A 288 -17.14 -25.28 -37.15
CA LEU A 288 -18.12 -24.72 -36.23
C LEU A 288 -19.53 -25.25 -36.55
N PRO A 289 -20.36 -25.54 -35.53
CA PRO A 289 -21.75 -25.91 -35.74
C PRO A 289 -22.56 -24.73 -36.34
N PRO A 290 -23.68 -24.99 -37.03
CA PRO A 290 -24.60 -23.96 -37.47
C PRO A 290 -25.01 -23.02 -36.32
N ALA A 291 -25.23 -21.74 -36.62
CA ALA A 291 -25.58 -20.73 -35.60
C ALA A 291 -26.85 -21.07 -34.80
N GLU A 292 -27.74 -21.87 -35.37
CA GLU A 292 -28.98 -22.36 -34.74
C GLU A 292 -28.73 -23.45 -33.67
N GLU A 293 -27.62 -24.20 -33.77
CA GLU A 293 -27.24 -25.25 -32.82
C GLU A 293 -26.40 -24.71 -31.64
N ILE A 294 -25.93 -23.46 -31.72
CA ILE A 294 -25.17 -22.81 -30.65
C ILE A 294 -26.15 -22.22 -29.63
N PRO A 295 -26.00 -22.49 -28.31
CA PRO A 295 -26.90 -21.97 -27.29
C PRO A 295 -27.06 -20.45 -27.33
N GLY A 296 -28.27 -19.99 -27.64
CA GLY A 296 -28.69 -18.59 -27.59
C GLY A 296 -29.38 -18.24 -26.27
N ILE A 297 -29.83 -16.98 -26.13
CA ILE A 297 -30.53 -16.46 -24.94
C ILE A 297 -31.70 -17.37 -24.53
N GLU A 298 -32.46 -17.86 -25.51
CA GLU A 298 -33.62 -18.77 -25.32
C GLU A 298 -33.27 -20.09 -24.60
N SER A 299 -32.03 -20.56 -24.75
CA SER A 299 -31.55 -21.80 -24.12
C SER A 299 -30.88 -21.58 -22.75
N VAL A 300 -30.58 -20.32 -22.42
CA VAL A 300 -30.09 -19.91 -21.10
C VAL A 300 -31.25 -19.79 -20.11
N GLU A 301 -32.45 -19.47 -20.60
CA GLU A 301 -33.68 -19.27 -19.83
C GLU A 301 -34.75 -20.35 -20.13
N THR A 302 -34.73 -21.51 -19.46
CA THR A 302 -35.78 -22.52 -19.64
C THR A 302 -36.97 -22.35 -18.67
N MET A 303 -38.19 -22.37 -19.25
CA MET A 303 -39.60 -22.49 -18.78
C MET A 303 -40.07 -22.14 -17.35
N ASP A 304 -39.21 -22.09 -16.33
CA ASP A 304 -39.56 -21.73 -14.93
C ASP A 304 -38.65 -20.64 -14.34
N GLY A 305 -37.88 -19.93 -15.18
CA GLY A 305 -36.96 -18.87 -14.74
C GLY A 305 -35.68 -19.38 -14.05
N ALA A 306 -35.38 -20.67 -14.15
CA ALA A 306 -34.13 -21.25 -13.66
C ALA A 306 -33.06 -21.22 -14.76
N GLU A 307 -31.94 -20.54 -14.50
CA GLU A 307 -30.76 -20.53 -15.38
C GLU A 307 -30.06 -21.90 -15.35
N THR A 308 -30.01 -22.61 -16.48
CA THR A 308 -29.47 -23.97 -16.55
C THR A 308 -28.09 -24.06 -17.21
N LEU A 309 -27.71 -23.08 -18.05
CA LEU A 309 -26.47 -23.14 -18.83
C LEU A 309 -25.35 -22.29 -18.22
N ALA A 310 -24.43 -22.93 -17.50
CA ALA A 310 -23.24 -22.27 -16.93
C ALA A 310 -22.00 -22.32 -17.83
N ARG A 311 -21.92 -23.32 -18.73
CA ARG A 311 -20.74 -23.62 -19.56
C ARG A 311 -21.15 -24.24 -20.88
N TRP A 312 -20.57 -23.76 -21.98
CA TRP A 312 -20.68 -24.34 -23.31
C TRP A 312 -19.28 -24.59 -23.90
N GLN A 313 -19.11 -25.73 -24.57
CA GLN A 313 -17.86 -26.14 -25.18
C GLN A 313 -18.05 -26.22 -26.69
N VAL A 314 -17.14 -25.61 -27.45
CA VAL A 314 -17.17 -25.71 -28.91
C VAL A 314 -16.95 -27.18 -29.30
N PRO A 315 -17.85 -27.81 -30.07
CA PRO A 315 -17.81 -29.24 -30.36
C PRO A 315 -16.44 -29.70 -30.86
N ARG A 316 -15.96 -30.83 -30.33
CA ARG A 316 -14.67 -31.45 -30.70
C ARG A 316 -13.43 -30.57 -30.44
N THR A 317 -13.54 -29.57 -29.58
CA THR A 317 -12.40 -28.74 -29.15
C THR A 317 -12.37 -28.61 -27.62
N GLN A 318 -11.28 -28.09 -27.06
CA GLN A 318 -11.20 -27.72 -25.63
C GLN A 318 -11.61 -26.26 -25.37
N ILE A 319 -12.12 -25.55 -26.38
CA ILE A 319 -12.52 -24.15 -26.31
C ILE A 319 -13.85 -24.05 -25.59
N VAL A 320 -13.89 -23.26 -24.52
CA VAL A 320 -15.03 -23.17 -23.61
C VAL A 320 -15.44 -21.71 -23.44
N ILE A 321 -16.75 -21.47 -23.52
CA ILE A 321 -17.39 -20.22 -23.14
C ILE A 321 -18.18 -20.49 -21.84
N SER A 322 -17.89 -19.73 -20.79
CA SER A 322 -18.49 -19.91 -19.46
C SER A 322 -19.13 -18.63 -18.96
N LYS A 323 -20.19 -18.78 -18.18
CA LYS A 323 -20.85 -17.66 -17.51
C LYS A 323 -20.02 -17.19 -16.31
N MET A 324 -19.73 -15.90 -16.25
CA MET A 324 -19.00 -15.27 -15.15
C MET A 324 -19.82 -15.31 -13.86
N GLN A 325 -19.27 -15.97 -12.83
CA GLN A 325 -19.92 -16.15 -11.53
C GLN A 325 -19.60 -15.03 -10.53
N GLU A 326 -18.42 -14.40 -10.66
CA GLU A 326 -17.89 -13.41 -9.73
C GLU A 326 -17.25 -12.23 -10.48
N GLY A 327 -17.15 -11.08 -9.81
CA GLY A 327 -16.54 -9.87 -10.37
C GLY A 327 -17.52 -8.89 -11.05
N PRO A 328 -17.02 -7.78 -11.61
CA PRO A 328 -17.83 -6.71 -12.19
C PRO A 328 -18.61 -7.12 -13.45
N ARG A 329 -18.25 -8.26 -14.06
CA ARG A 329 -18.83 -8.80 -15.29
C ARG A 329 -19.72 -10.03 -15.03
N ARG A 330 -20.21 -10.17 -13.80
CA ARG A 330 -21.05 -11.32 -13.40
C ARG A 330 -22.29 -11.40 -14.27
N GLY A 331 -22.58 -12.60 -14.80
CA GLY A 331 -23.72 -12.85 -15.68
C GLY A 331 -23.38 -12.91 -17.17
N GLU A 332 -22.22 -12.37 -17.58
CA GLU A 332 -21.77 -12.43 -18.98
C GLU A 332 -21.17 -13.81 -19.33
N PHE A 333 -21.34 -14.25 -20.57
CA PHE A 333 -20.65 -15.40 -21.15
C PHE A 333 -19.36 -14.93 -21.82
N LEU A 334 -18.23 -15.50 -21.42
CA LEU A 334 -16.90 -15.16 -21.95
C LEU A 334 -16.12 -16.42 -22.26
N PHE A 335 -15.17 -16.35 -23.19
CA PHE A 335 -14.17 -17.41 -23.34
C PHE A 335 -13.46 -17.58 -22.00
N SER A 336 -13.50 -18.79 -21.44
CA SER A 336 -13.03 -19.04 -20.09
C SER A 336 -11.54 -18.69 -19.94
N ALA A 337 -11.10 -18.29 -18.75
CA ALA A 337 -9.69 -18.02 -18.50
C ALA A 337 -8.74 -19.19 -18.89
N GLU A 338 -9.22 -20.43 -18.75
CA GLU A 338 -8.50 -21.64 -19.22
C GLU A 338 -8.35 -21.66 -20.75
N THR A 339 -9.42 -21.30 -21.48
CA THR A 339 -9.40 -21.20 -22.95
C THR A 339 -8.45 -20.10 -23.42
N VAL A 340 -8.51 -18.93 -22.77
CA VAL A 340 -7.69 -17.76 -23.11
C VAL A 340 -6.21 -18.07 -22.86
N SER A 341 -5.86 -18.59 -21.68
CA SER A 341 -4.48 -18.96 -21.33
C SER A 341 -3.91 -20.08 -22.22
N SER A 342 -4.75 -21.00 -22.70
CA SER A 342 -4.35 -22.12 -23.57
C SER A 342 -4.39 -21.79 -25.07
N ALA A 343 -4.87 -20.60 -25.47
CA ALA A 343 -5.06 -20.25 -26.88
C ALA A 343 -3.78 -20.39 -27.75
N PRO A 344 -2.58 -19.98 -27.30
CA PRO A 344 -1.35 -20.20 -28.07
C PRO A 344 -1.00 -21.69 -28.25
N GLU A 345 -1.31 -22.53 -27.26
CA GLU A 345 -1.10 -23.99 -27.36
C GLU A 345 -2.08 -24.62 -28.35
N PHE A 346 -3.35 -24.19 -28.32
CA PHE A 346 -4.36 -24.62 -29.30
C PHE A 346 -3.94 -24.24 -30.72
N TYR A 347 -3.41 -23.04 -30.92
CA TYR A 347 -2.89 -22.60 -32.22
C TYR A 347 -1.76 -23.51 -32.73
N GLN A 348 -0.79 -23.86 -31.88
CA GLN A 348 0.30 -24.76 -32.27
C GLN A 348 -0.20 -26.15 -32.70
N LYS A 349 -1.25 -26.66 -32.05
CA LYS A 349 -1.87 -27.94 -32.43
C LYS A 349 -2.69 -27.84 -33.73
N ALA A 350 -3.29 -26.68 -33.99
CA ALA A 350 -4.16 -26.46 -35.14
C ALA A 350 -3.44 -25.96 -36.40
N ILE A 351 -2.24 -25.40 -36.30
CA ILE A 351 -1.55 -24.69 -37.40
C ILE A 351 -1.41 -25.51 -38.69
N SER A 352 -1.27 -26.84 -38.60
CA SER A 352 -1.15 -27.74 -39.74
C SER A 352 -2.47 -28.14 -40.39
N LEU A 353 -3.62 -27.80 -39.80
CA LEU A 353 -4.94 -28.09 -40.36
C LEU A 353 -5.28 -27.07 -41.47
N PRO A 354 -5.99 -27.49 -42.53
CA PRO A 354 -6.45 -26.56 -43.56
C PRO A 354 -7.50 -25.60 -43.00
N TYR A 355 -7.55 -24.40 -43.57
CA TYR A 355 -8.61 -23.43 -43.30
C TYR A 355 -9.97 -23.94 -43.78
N ARG A 356 -11.05 -23.50 -43.12
CA ARG A 356 -12.42 -23.81 -43.51
C ARG A 356 -12.73 -23.23 -44.90
N GLN A 357 -13.46 -24.00 -45.73
CA GLN A 357 -13.82 -23.60 -47.10
C GLN A 357 -15.19 -22.89 -47.23
N ASP A 358 -15.94 -22.73 -46.14
CA ASP A 358 -17.21 -21.99 -46.16
C ASP A 358 -16.96 -20.47 -46.26
N GLU A 359 -17.52 -19.84 -47.30
CA GLU A 359 -17.06 -18.58 -47.92
C GLU A 359 -17.28 -17.25 -47.15
N ARG A 360 -17.44 -17.23 -45.82
CA ARG A 360 -17.52 -15.93 -45.10
C ARG A 360 -16.67 -15.90 -43.83
N GLY A 361 -15.70 -14.98 -43.80
CA GLY A 361 -15.03 -14.55 -42.58
C GLY A 361 -13.85 -15.41 -42.10
N VAL A 362 -13.07 -16.01 -43.01
CA VAL A 362 -11.81 -16.72 -42.67
C VAL A 362 -10.64 -15.75 -42.82
N SER A 363 -9.77 -15.69 -41.82
CA SER A 363 -8.64 -14.75 -41.75
C SER A 363 -7.33 -15.52 -41.94
N GLU A 364 -6.95 -15.79 -43.20
CA GLU A 364 -5.76 -16.59 -43.52
C GLU A 364 -4.46 -15.88 -43.09
N GLY A 365 -3.61 -16.60 -42.35
CA GLY A 365 -2.29 -16.14 -41.90
C GLY A 365 -2.33 -14.94 -40.94
N PHE A 366 -3.49 -14.61 -40.38
CA PHE A 366 -3.72 -13.48 -39.49
C PHE A 366 -2.78 -13.44 -38.28
N TYR A 367 -2.56 -14.56 -37.56
CA TYR A 367 -1.62 -14.58 -36.42
C TYR A 367 -0.17 -14.39 -36.83
N LEU A 368 0.23 -15.03 -37.93
CA LEU A 368 1.60 -14.94 -38.41
C LEU A 368 1.91 -13.52 -38.91
N TRP A 369 0.96 -12.91 -39.61
CA TRP A 369 1.01 -11.52 -40.01
C TRP A 369 1.08 -10.62 -38.76
N TRP A 370 0.12 -10.75 -37.84
CA TRP A 370 0.00 -9.94 -36.62
C TRP A 370 1.29 -9.88 -35.80
N LEU A 371 2.06 -10.97 -35.69
CA LEU A 371 3.33 -10.96 -34.96
C LEU A 371 4.47 -10.21 -35.68
N SER A 372 4.37 -10.03 -36.99
CA SER A 372 5.42 -9.43 -37.85
C SER A 372 5.06 -8.05 -38.40
N SER A 373 3.82 -7.60 -38.17
CA SER A 373 3.31 -6.33 -38.67
C SER A 373 4.00 -5.13 -38.02
N PRO A 374 4.48 -4.16 -38.81
CA PRO A 374 4.92 -2.88 -38.29
C PRO A 374 3.71 -2.09 -37.76
N GLY A 375 3.84 -1.51 -36.56
CA GLY A 375 2.78 -0.71 -35.93
C GLY A 375 2.87 0.77 -36.20
N ASN A 376 4.03 1.23 -36.69
CA ASN A 376 4.23 2.63 -37.04
C ASN A 376 4.23 2.78 -38.58
N PRO A 377 3.51 3.77 -39.15
CA PRO A 377 3.45 3.98 -40.59
C PRO A 377 4.83 4.24 -41.22
N THR A 378 5.76 4.86 -40.49
CA THR A 378 7.14 5.09 -40.97
C THR A 378 7.92 3.79 -41.10
N MET A 379 7.77 2.88 -40.14
CA MET A 379 8.38 1.56 -40.17
C MET A 379 7.70 0.66 -41.20
N ALA A 380 6.39 0.79 -41.39
CA ALA A 380 5.66 0.09 -42.46
C ALA A 380 6.21 0.44 -43.84
N ALA A 381 6.35 1.73 -44.13
CA ALA A 381 6.93 2.20 -45.39
C ALA A 381 8.40 1.76 -45.58
N LEU A 382 9.16 1.58 -44.49
CA LEU A 382 10.53 1.06 -44.53
C LEU A 382 10.56 -0.45 -44.78
N VAL A 383 9.72 -1.22 -44.09
CA VAL A 383 9.63 -2.68 -44.18
C VAL A 383 9.09 -3.12 -45.54
N ASP A 384 8.15 -2.37 -46.13
CA ASP A 384 7.65 -2.61 -47.49
C ASP A 384 8.73 -2.42 -48.57
N ARG A 385 9.79 -1.66 -48.29
CA ARG A 385 10.94 -1.49 -49.20
C ARG A 385 12.02 -2.56 -49.01
N LEU A 386 11.96 -3.34 -47.93
CA LEU A 386 12.94 -4.40 -47.67
C LEU A 386 12.65 -5.64 -48.52
N PRO A 387 13.68 -6.40 -48.94
CA PRO A 387 13.47 -7.68 -49.60
C PRO A 387 12.62 -8.65 -48.76
N ASN A 388 11.75 -9.43 -49.38
CA ASN A 388 10.82 -10.37 -48.71
C ASN A 388 11.48 -11.34 -47.72
N TRP A 389 12.79 -11.61 -47.84
CA TRP A 389 13.51 -12.44 -46.88
C TRP A 389 13.70 -11.78 -45.52
N PHE A 390 13.63 -10.45 -45.38
CA PHE A 390 13.66 -9.74 -44.09
C PHE A 390 12.40 -9.96 -43.25
N GLN A 391 11.30 -10.35 -43.89
CA GLN A 391 10.04 -10.71 -43.23
C GLN A 391 10.02 -12.19 -42.83
N ARG A 392 11.04 -12.98 -43.20
CA ARG A 392 11.19 -14.35 -42.70
C ARG A 392 11.38 -14.31 -41.18
N ARG A 393 10.77 -15.28 -40.52
CA ARG A 393 10.70 -15.34 -39.06
C ARG A 393 11.77 -16.28 -38.53
N SER A 394 12.39 -15.88 -37.42
CA SER A 394 13.34 -16.68 -36.67
C SER A 394 13.09 -16.44 -35.18
N PHE A 395 12.89 -17.52 -34.42
CA PHE A 395 12.58 -17.47 -32.98
C PHE A 395 11.45 -16.50 -32.62
N SER A 396 10.28 -16.67 -33.28
CA SER A 396 9.04 -15.91 -33.04
C SER A 396 9.06 -14.43 -33.46
N MET A 397 10.18 -13.89 -33.96
CA MET A 397 10.30 -12.50 -34.43
C MET A 397 10.71 -12.45 -35.91
N ALA A 398 10.37 -11.37 -36.61
CA ALA A 398 10.86 -11.13 -37.96
C ALA A 398 12.34 -10.71 -37.95
N LEU A 399 13.10 -11.02 -39.00
CA LEU A 399 14.53 -10.68 -39.07
C LEU A 399 14.79 -9.16 -38.98
N TRP A 400 13.89 -8.33 -39.51
CA TRP A 400 14.00 -6.87 -39.38
C TRP A 400 13.87 -6.39 -37.91
N GLN A 401 13.05 -7.05 -37.10
CA GLN A 401 12.92 -6.73 -35.67
C GLN A 401 14.21 -7.06 -34.90
N TRP A 402 14.88 -8.17 -35.24
CA TRP A 402 16.20 -8.51 -34.69
C TRP A 402 17.26 -7.45 -35.01
N ILE A 403 17.27 -6.96 -36.25
CA ILE A 403 18.21 -5.92 -36.70
C ILE A 403 17.95 -4.60 -35.98
N GLY A 404 16.71 -4.30 -35.62
CA GLY A 404 16.37 -3.13 -34.81
C GLY A 404 16.66 -3.31 -33.31
N LEU A 405 16.54 -4.54 -32.78
CA LEU A 405 16.70 -4.85 -31.36
C LEU A 405 18.17 -5.02 -30.94
N LEU A 406 18.94 -5.83 -31.67
CA LEU A 406 20.33 -6.17 -31.33
C LEU A 406 21.28 -4.97 -31.17
N PRO A 407 21.22 -3.90 -31.99
CA PRO A 407 22.03 -2.70 -31.76
C PRO A 407 21.43 -1.77 -30.70
N ALA A 408 20.12 -1.76 -30.50
CA ALA A 408 19.45 -0.89 -29.52
C ALA A 408 19.78 -1.28 -28.07
N ILE A 409 19.95 -2.57 -27.78
CA ILE A 409 20.36 -3.06 -26.46
C ILE A 409 21.74 -2.51 -26.02
N PRO A 410 22.86 -2.75 -26.75
CA PRO A 410 24.16 -2.23 -26.35
C PRO A 410 24.22 -0.70 -26.41
N LEU A 411 23.50 -0.06 -27.34
CA LEU A 411 23.40 1.41 -27.39
C LEU A 411 22.75 1.97 -26.12
N SER A 412 21.62 1.42 -25.70
CA SER A 412 20.93 1.86 -24.47
C SER A 412 21.79 1.64 -23.23
N LEU A 413 22.45 0.47 -23.12
CA LEU A 413 23.39 0.19 -22.02
C LEU A 413 24.61 1.12 -22.04
N ALA A 414 25.15 1.43 -23.20
CA ALA A 414 26.28 2.36 -23.35
C ALA A 414 25.89 3.79 -22.97
N LEU A 415 24.71 4.26 -23.42
CA LEU A 415 24.16 5.57 -23.03
C LEU A 415 23.93 5.64 -21.53
N MET A 416 23.38 4.58 -20.93
CA MET A 416 23.16 4.48 -19.49
C MET A 416 24.49 4.51 -18.72
N PHE A 417 25.47 3.72 -19.15
CA PHE A 417 26.81 3.71 -18.55
C PHE A 417 27.49 5.08 -18.65
N PHE A 418 27.41 5.73 -19.82
CA PHE A 418 28.02 7.03 -20.05
C PHE A 418 27.34 8.12 -19.23
N ALA A 419 26.01 8.14 -19.16
CA ALA A 419 25.25 9.04 -18.30
C ALA A 419 25.63 8.84 -16.83
N PHE A 420 25.67 7.60 -16.36
CA PHE A 420 26.07 7.30 -14.98
C PHE A 420 27.51 7.79 -14.71
N ARG A 421 28.47 7.44 -15.59
CA ARG A 421 29.88 7.84 -15.46
C ARG A 421 30.09 9.36 -15.51
N LEU A 422 29.34 10.08 -16.34
CA LEU A 422 29.36 11.54 -16.40
C LEU A 422 28.86 12.16 -15.08
N GLY A 423 27.77 11.65 -14.54
CA GLY A 423 27.23 12.11 -13.26
C GLY A 423 28.19 11.89 -12.10
N THR A 424 28.90 10.76 -12.08
CA THR A 424 29.87 10.47 -11.02
C THR A 424 31.10 11.33 -11.13
N THR A 425 31.70 11.42 -12.32
CA THR A 425 32.92 12.20 -12.54
C THR A 425 32.70 13.70 -12.38
N ARG A 426 31.57 14.25 -12.85
CA ARG A 426 31.24 15.67 -12.61
C ARG A 426 30.92 15.94 -11.16
N GLY A 427 30.16 15.05 -10.50
CA GLY A 427 29.86 15.21 -9.09
C GLY A 427 31.11 15.27 -8.22
N GLU A 428 32.07 14.37 -8.44
CA GLU A 428 33.33 14.37 -7.69
C GLU A 428 34.16 15.64 -7.91
N ARG A 429 34.20 16.18 -9.14
CA ARG A 429 34.94 17.43 -9.45
C ARG A 429 34.30 18.68 -8.84
N VAL A 430 32.96 18.76 -8.83
CA VAL A 430 32.23 19.95 -8.39
C VAL A 430 32.02 19.97 -6.87
N ARG A 431 32.23 18.82 -6.20
CA ARG A 431 32.06 18.64 -4.75
C ARG A 431 32.74 19.71 -3.90
N GLU A 432 33.98 20.07 -4.23
CA GLU A 432 34.79 20.96 -3.39
C GLU A 432 34.41 22.45 -3.51
N HIS A 433 33.70 22.84 -4.57
CA HIS A 433 33.50 24.25 -4.91
C HIS A 433 32.03 24.68 -4.91
N ASN A 434 31.07 23.77 -5.19
CA ASN A 434 29.66 24.13 -5.32
C ASN A 434 28.70 22.97 -4.97
N LEU A 435 28.03 23.08 -3.82
CA LEU A 435 27.02 22.09 -3.38
C LEU A 435 25.84 21.98 -4.34
N LEU A 436 25.40 23.08 -4.96
CA LEU A 436 24.29 23.07 -5.91
C LEU A 436 24.68 22.28 -7.17
N GLY A 437 25.89 22.51 -7.69
CA GLY A 437 26.43 21.74 -8.81
C GLY A 437 26.65 20.25 -8.49
N TYR A 438 26.99 19.93 -7.23
CA TYR A 438 27.07 18.55 -6.74
C TYR A 438 25.71 17.85 -6.78
N TRP A 439 24.63 18.51 -6.36
CA TRP A 439 23.27 17.98 -6.44
C TRP A 439 22.76 17.90 -7.87
N LEU A 440 23.02 18.90 -8.72
CA LEU A 440 22.65 18.88 -10.14
C LEU A 440 23.29 17.71 -10.91
N SER A 441 24.46 17.22 -10.48
CA SER A 441 25.07 16.04 -11.10
C SER A 441 24.28 14.74 -10.92
N LEU A 442 23.31 14.68 -9.99
CA LEU A 442 22.33 13.59 -9.90
C LEU A 442 21.32 13.59 -11.05
N GLY A 443 21.23 14.67 -11.83
CA GLY A 443 20.43 14.71 -13.06
C GLY A 443 20.87 13.64 -14.08
N PHE A 444 22.17 13.33 -14.16
CA PHE A 444 22.67 12.32 -15.11
C PHE A 444 22.22 10.88 -14.79
N PRO A 445 22.35 10.35 -13.55
CA PRO A 445 21.79 9.04 -13.23
C PRO A 445 20.26 9.02 -13.27
N LEU A 446 19.56 10.14 -13.04
CA LEU A 446 18.12 10.24 -13.29
C LEU A 446 17.80 10.06 -14.79
N VAL A 447 18.55 10.71 -15.69
CA VAL A 447 18.42 10.48 -17.14
C VAL A 447 18.72 9.03 -17.49
N ALA A 448 19.72 8.41 -16.85
CA ALA A 448 20.07 7.01 -17.08
C ALA A 448 18.90 6.05 -16.76
N ILE A 449 18.11 6.36 -15.73
CA ILE A 449 16.91 5.60 -15.34
C ILE A 449 15.77 5.74 -16.37
N LEU A 450 15.72 6.84 -17.12
CA LEU A 450 14.73 7.02 -18.19
C LEU A 450 15.05 6.21 -19.45
N ILE A 451 16.29 5.75 -19.62
CA ILE A 451 16.73 5.03 -20.82
C ILE A 451 16.01 3.67 -20.98
N PRO A 452 15.89 2.81 -19.96
CA PRO A 452 15.09 1.58 -20.06
C PRO A 452 13.63 1.85 -20.43
N ILE A 453 13.03 2.94 -19.93
CA ILE A 453 11.66 3.34 -20.27
C ILE A 453 11.58 3.72 -21.76
N GLY A 454 12.52 4.56 -22.23
CA GLY A 454 12.61 4.92 -23.65
C GLY A 454 12.87 3.72 -24.56
N PHE A 455 13.67 2.74 -24.10
CA PHE A 455 13.92 1.50 -24.81
C PHE A 455 12.65 0.62 -24.92
N LYS A 456 11.85 0.52 -23.84
CA LYS A 456 10.54 -0.15 -23.90
C LYS A 456 9.61 0.54 -24.89
N HIS A 457 9.54 1.88 -24.85
CA HIS A 457 8.75 2.65 -25.82
C HIS A 457 9.22 2.40 -27.26
N TYR A 458 10.53 2.37 -27.50
CA TYR A 458 11.09 2.02 -28.81
C TYR A 458 10.71 0.60 -29.25
N ALA A 459 10.84 -0.38 -28.35
CA ALA A 459 10.50 -1.77 -28.62
C ALA A 459 9.00 -1.98 -28.92
N TRP A 460 8.13 -1.25 -28.24
CA TRP A 460 6.68 -1.30 -28.45
C TRP A 460 6.26 -0.59 -29.73
N GLU A 461 6.61 0.69 -29.86
CA GLU A 461 6.09 1.58 -30.90
C GLU A 461 6.73 1.32 -32.27
N TYR A 462 8.05 1.11 -32.31
CA TYR A 462 8.81 1.05 -33.57
C TYR A 462 9.10 -0.38 -33.99
N LEU A 463 9.51 -1.25 -33.07
CA LEU A 463 9.78 -2.66 -33.39
C LEU A 463 8.52 -3.53 -33.33
N THR A 464 7.45 -3.06 -32.72
CA THR A 464 6.20 -3.81 -32.48
C THR A 464 6.45 -5.23 -32.01
N LEU A 465 7.28 -5.36 -30.98
CA LEU A 465 7.53 -6.67 -30.39
C LEU A 465 6.25 -7.22 -29.77
N ARG A 466 5.94 -8.49 -30.08
CA ARG A 466 4.73 -9.19 -29.65
C ARG A 466 5.07 -10.60 -29.19
N GLY A 467 4.14 -11.22 -28.45
CA GLY A 467 4.30 -12.57 -27.91
C GLY A 467 5.45 -12.70 -26.90
N THR A 468 6.15 -13.84 -26.92
CA THR A 468 7.25 -14.13 -25.96
C THR A 468 8.34 -13.06 -25.91
N ALA A 469 8.63 -12.42 -27.05
CA ALA A 469 9.71 -11.46 -27.15
C ALA A 469 9.47 -10.18 -26.34
N ILE A 470 8.26 -9.63 -26.35
CA ILE A 470 7.96 -8.41 -25.59
C ILE A 470 8.02 -8.67 -24.09
N TYR A 471 7.66 -9.86 -23.61
CA TYR A 471 7.80 -10.22 -22.20
C TYR A 471 9.27 -10.25 -21.76
N VAL A 472 10.13 -10.90 -22.54
CA VAL A 472 11.57 -10.97 -22.23
C VAL A 472 12.18 -9.56 -22.25
N VAL A 473 11.85 -8.76 -23.26
CA VAL A 473 12.36 -7.38 -23.39
C VAL A 473 11.89 -6.50 -22.24
N ASN A 474 10.59 -6.53 -21.89
CA ASN A 474 10.04 -5.76 -20.79
C ASN A 474 10.63 -6.20 -19.45
N PHE A 475 10.69 -7.51 -19.18
CA PHE A 475 11.30 -8.05 -17.96
C PHE A 475 12.75 -7.63 -17.81
N CYS A 476 13.57 -7.76 -18.87
CA CYS A 476 14.96 -7.33 -18.84
C CYS A 476 15.09 -5.81 -18.66
N ALA A 477 14.26 -5.02 -19.33
CA ALA A 477 14.28 -3.56 -19.19
C ALA A 477 13.86 -3.11 -17.79
N ASP A 478 12.82 -3.72 -17.21
CA ASP A 478 12.35 -3.43 -15.86
C ASP A 478 13.37 -3.88 -14.79
N MET A 479 14.09 -4.98 -15.03
CA MET A 479 15.23 -5.40 -14.21
C MET A 479 16.37 -4.38 -14.24
N VAL A 480 16.75 -3.91 -15.44
CA VAL A 480 17.80 -2.89 -15.60
C VAL A 480 17.36 -1.57 -14.95
N PHE A 481 16.09 -1.18 -15.11
CA PHE A 481 15.49 -0.03 -14.45
C PHE A 481 15.58 -0.16 -12.93
N LEU A 482 15.19 -1.30 -12.36
CA LEU A 482 15.27 -1.54 -10.92
C LEU A 482 16.71 -1.42 -10.41
N LEU A 483 17.66 -2.06 -11.08
CA LEU A 483 19.09 -1.97 -10.71
C LEU A 483 19.62 -0.53 -10.79
N ALA A 484 19.20 0.25 -11.79
CA ALA A 484 19.57 1.65 -11.92
C ALA A 484 19.00 2.52 -10.78
N VAL A 485 17.75 2.28 -10.38
CA VAL A 485 17.13 2.95 -9.23
C VAL A 485 17.85 2.61 -7.92
N LEU A 486 18.19 1.33 -7.71
CA LEU A 486 18.96 0.91 -6.53
C LEU A 486 20.34 1.58 -6.47
N ALA A 487 21.03 1.64 -7.60
CA ALA A 487 22.31 2.35 -7.71
C ALA A 487 22.17 3.86 -7.43
N LEU A 488 21.07 4.48 -7.90
CA LEU A 488 20.77 5.87 -7.61
C LEU A 488 20.51 6.10 -6.11
N ILE A 489 19.75 5.24 -5.43
CA ILE A 489 19.46 5.39 -4.00
C ILE A 489 20.74 5.37 -3.18
N VAL A 490 21.63 4.40 -3.42
CA VAL A 490 22.92 4.30 -2.71
C VAL A 490 23.79 5.52 -3.00
N ARG A 491 23.78 6.03 -4.24
CA ARG A 491 24.48 7.27 -4.59
C ARG A 491 23.87 8.46 -3.88
N ALA A 492 22.57 8.65 -3.93
CA ALA A 492 21.86 9.74 -3.27
C ALA A 492 22.12 9.75 -1.76
N SER A 493 22.08 8.58 -1.11
CA SER A 493 22.36 8.47 0.32
C SER A 493 23.81 8.89 0.67
N SER A 494 24.77 8.48 -0.17
CA SER A 494 26.16 8.95 -0.03
C SER A 494 26.29 10.46 -0.27
N ARG A 495 25.53 11.03 -1.20
CA ARG A 495 25.51 12.48 -1.46
C ARG A 495 24.95 13.27 -0.30
N VAL A 496 23.88 12.78 0.33
CA VAL A 496 23.31 13.36 1.56
C VAL A 496 24.36 13.37 2.66
N ALA A 497 25.02 12.23 2.91
CA ALA A 497 26.06 12.12 3.93
C ALA A 497 27.21 13.13 3.68
N GLU A 498 27.74 13.20 2.47
CA GLU A 498 28.82 14.15 2.12
C GLU A 498 28.35 15.61 2.21
N SER A 499 27.08 15.89 1.88
CA SER A 499 26.53 17.25 2.01
C SER A 499 26.43 17.70 3.47
N ILE A 500 26.08 16.76 4.37
CA ILE A 500 26.08 17.02 5.81
C ILE A 500 27.51 17.25 6.30
N ILE A 501 28.47 16.43 5.85
CA ILE A 501 29.89 16.57 6.25
C ILE A 501 30.50 17.90 5.77
N ALA A 502 30.04 18.44 4.64
CA ALA A 502 30.49 19.74 4.13
C ALA A 502 30.02 20.95 4.96
N LEU A 503 29.19 20.76 5.99
CA LEU A 503 28.80 21.83 6.90
C LEU A 503 30.00 22.34 7.73
N PRO A 504 30.11 23.65 8.02
CA PRO A 504 31.31 24.25 8.63
C PRO A 504 31.72 23.69 10.00
N HIS A 505 30.80 23.02 10.69
CA HIS A 505 30.98 22.55 12.06
C HIS A 505 31.48 21.10 12.15
N ILE A 506 31.70 20.42 11.02
CA ILE A 506 32.10 19.01 10.98
C ILE A 506 33.47 18.90 10.33
N SER A 507 34.43 18.30 11.03
CA SER A 507 35.74 18.02 10.46
C SER A 507 35.65 16.86 9.46
N PRO A 508 36.06 17.02 8.18
CA PRO A 508 35.87 15.99 7.15
C PRO A 508 36.59 14.66 7.44
N THR A 509 37.64 14.70 8.26
CA THR A 509 38.45 13.56 8.67
C THR A 509 38.18 13.11 10.12
N GLY A 510 37.21 13.73 10.80
CA GLY A 510 36.84 13.39 12.17
C GLY A 510 36.04 12.10 12.28
N LEU A 511 35.91 11.59 13.51
CA LEU A 511 35.07 10.43 13.82
C LEU A 511 33.60 10.68 13.44
N ASP A 512 33.12 11.91 13.59
CA ASP A 512 31.75 12.30 13.26
C ASP A 512 31.45 12.17 11.76
N ALA A 513 32.39 12.55 10.90
CA ALA A 513 32.23 12.41 9.46
C ALA A 513 32.15 10.93 9.02
N ASN A 514 32.96 10.07 9.64
CA ASN A 514 32.87 8.63 9.39
C ASN A 514 31.54 8.05 9.87
N LEU A 515 31.04 8.48 11.04
CA LEU A 515 29.74 8.06 11.56
C LEU A 515 28.60 8.48 10.62
N ILE A 516 28.60 9.72 10.14
CA ILE A 516 27.61 10.23 9.17
C ILE A 516 27.64 9.41 7.88
N ARG A 517 28.82 9.07 7.36
CA ARG A 517 28.97 8.25 6.15
C ARG A 517 28.45 6.82 6.36
N ILE A 518 28.69 6.23 7.54
CA ILE A 518 28.16 4.90 7.89
C ILE A 518 26.63 4.95 7.98
N ILE A 519 26.07 5.91 8.72
CA ILE A 519 24.62 6.07 8.87
C ILE A 519 23.96 6.29 7.51
N GLY A 520 24.48 7.20 6.68
CA GLY A 520 23.95 7.45 5.34
C GLY A 520 24.03 6.22 4.43
N ARG A 521 25.06 5.37 4.58
CA ARG A 521 25.16 4.11 3.84
C ARG A 521 24.15 3.08 4.33
N VAL A 522 23.99 2.92 5.65
CA VAL A 522 23.00 2.00 6.24
C VAL A 522 21.58 2.40 5.84
N LEU A 523 21.23 3.69 5.96
CA LEU A 523 19.92 4.19 5.52
C LEU A 523 19.71 4.00 4.02
N GLY A 524 20.74 4.23 3.20
CA GLY A 524 20.70 3.96 1.77
C GLY A 524 20.46 2.49 1.44
N ILE A 525 21.10 1.56 2.17
CA ILE A 525 20.88 0.11 2.02
C ILE A 525 19.46 -0.26 2.42
N VAL A 526 18.95 0.26 3.54
CA VAL A 526 17.57 0.00 3.98
C VAL A 526 16.56 0.49 2.94
N ALA A 527 16.74 1.71 2.43
CA ALA A 527 15.90 2.25 1.36
C ALA A 527 15.99 1.41 0.06
N ALA A 528 17.20 0.97 -0.31
CA ALA A 528 17.41 0.10 -1.46
C ALA A 528 16.72 -1.27 -1.28
N VAL A 529 16.76 -1.88 -0.09
CA VAL A 529 16.05 -3.14 0.20
C VAL A 529 14.54 -2.95 0.06
N ILE A 530 13.97 -1.86 0.58
CA ILE A 530 12.53 -1.56 0.45
C ILE A 530 12.14 -1.46 -1.03
N VAL A 531 12.89 -0.68 -1.80
CA VAL A 531 12.63 -0.51 -3.24
C VAL A 531 12.85 -1.80 -4.02
N PHE A 532 13.83 -2.63 -3.63
CA PHE A 532 14.05 -3.94 -4.23
C PHE A 532 12.88 -4.89 -3.97
N LEU A 533 12.32 -4.92 -2.76
CA LEU A 533 11.17 -5.77 -2.44
C LEU A 533 9.94 -5.36 -3.25
N GLU A 534 9.67 -4.05 -3.33
CA GLU A 534 8.52 -3.54 -4.08
C GLU A 534 8.70 -3.68 -5.60
N GLY A 535 9.89 -3.35 -6.12
CA GLY A 535 10.23 -3.58 -7.53
C GLY A 535 10.24 -5.06 -7.91
N GLY A 536 10.69 -5.93 -6.99
CA GLY A 536 10.64 -7.38 -7.16
C GLY A 536 9.21 -7.91 -7.24
N ARG A 537 8.27 -7.33 -6.49
CA ARG A 537 6.83 -7.65 -6.59
C ARG A 537 6.31 -7.43 -8.00
N HIS A 538 6.67 -6.30 -8.61
CA HIS A 538 6.27 -5.97 -9.99
C HIS A 538 6.86 -6.94 -11.02
N LEU A 539 8.05 -7.47 -10.77
CA LEU A 539 8.71 -8.47 -11.62
C LEU A 539 8.20 -9.90 -11.40
N GLY A 540 7.22 -10.10 -10.51
CA GLY A 540 6.65 -11.41 -10.20
C GLY A 540 7.48 -12.25 -9.22
N PHE A 541 8.43 -11.66 -8.51
CA PHE A 541 9.16 -12.37 -7.47
C PHE A 541 8.27 -12.70 -6.27
N PRO A 542 8.43 -13.87 -5.64
CA PRO A 542 7.68 -14.23 -4.43
C PRO A 542 8.20 -13.43 -3.24
N VAL A 543 7.71 -12.19 -3.11
CA VAL A 543 8.13 -11.25 -2.05
C VAL A 543 7.85 -11.80 -0.66
N THR A 544 6.82 -12.63 -0.50
CA THR A 544 6.52 -13.35 0.76
C THR A 544 7.69 -14.23 1.21
N THR A 545 8.30 -14.98 0.29
CA THR A 545 9.48 -15.81 0.57
C THR A 545 10.69 -14.95 0.90
N LEU A 546 10.90 -13.84 0.17
CA LEU A 546 11.99 -12.90 0.44
C LEU A 546 11.84 -12.26 1.82
N ILE A 547 10.66 -11.77 2.19
CA ILE A 547 10.36 -11.20 3.51
C ILE A 547 10.54 -12.25 4.60
N ALA A 548 10.06 -13.49 4.41
CA ALA A 548 10.25 -14.57 5.38
C ALA A 548 11.75 -14.84 5.63
N SER A 549 12.56 -14.90 4.57
CA SER A 549 14.01 -15.07 4.68
C SER A 549 14.71 -13.85 5.33
N ALA A 550 14.29 -12.64 4.96
CA ALA A 550 14.79 -11.40 5.54
C ALA A 550 14.41 -11.26 7.02
N GLY A 551 13.28 -11.83 7.44
CA GLY A 551 12.86 -11.89 8.85
C GLY A 551 13.85 -12.65 9.72
N ILE A 552 14.37 -13.78 9.25
CA ILE A 552 15.41 -14.56 9.96
C ILE A 552 16.72 -13.76 10.05
N GLY A 553 17.13 -13.15 8.93
CA GLY A 553 18.32 -12.28 8.91
C GLY A 553 18.18 -11.05 9.81
N GLY A 554 17.01 -10.41 9.79
CA GLY A 554 16.65 -9.28 10.63
C GLY A 554 16.63 -9.63 12.12
N LEU A 555 16.12 -10.81 12.49
CA LEU A 555 16.16 -11.31 13.86
C LEU A 555 17.61 -11.50 14.34
N ALA A 556 18.48 -12.09 13.53
CA ALA A 556 19.89 -12.26 13.89
C ALA A 556 20.60 -10.90 14.11
N ILE A 557 20.30 -9.91 13.27
CA ILE A 557 20.81 -8.53 13.43
C ILE A 557 20.26 -7.90 14.71
N ALA A 558 18.95 -8.04 14.98
CA ALA A 558 18.31 -7.48 16.16
C ALA A 558 18.87 -8.07 17.46
N LEU A 559 19.06 -9.40 17.51
CA LEU A 559 19.69 -10.07 18.65
C LEU A 559 21.13 -9.59 18.85
N SER A 560 21.90 -9.42 17.77
CA SER A 560 23.27 -8.89 17.85
C SER A 560 23.32 -7.42 18.31
N ALA A 561 22.30 -6.63 17.95
CA ALA A 561 22.20 -5.22 18.31
C ALA A 561 21.58 -4.98 19.72
N GLN A 562 21.13 -6.03 20.40
CA GLN A 562 20.42 -5.92 21.69
C GLN A 562 21.20 -5.10 22.73
N GLY A 563 22.53 -5.28 22.82
CA GLY A 563 23.37 -4.55 23.76
C GLY A 563 23.41 -3.03 23.50
N LEU A 564 23.34 -2.60 22.23
CA LEU A 564 23.28 -1.18 21.88
C LEU A 564 21.96 -0.56 22.32
N ILE A 565 20.85 -1.29 22.12
CA ILE A 565 19.51 -0.87 22.52
C ILE A 565 19.41 -0.77 24.04
N LYS A 566 19.96 -1.75 24.78
CA LYS A 566 20.04 -1.71 26.25
C LYS A 566 20.78 -0.47 26.74
N GLY A 567 21.94 -0.14 26.16
CA GLY A 567 22.70 1.07 26.53
C GLY A 567 21.92 2.38 26.28
N LEU A 568 21.17 2.45 25.18
CA LEU A 568 20.28 3.59 24.90
C LEU A 568 19.20 3.72 25.98
N PHE A 569 18.49 2.64 26.30
CA PHE A 569 17.48 2.65 27.35
C PHE A 569 18.06 2.99 28.72
N GLY A 570 19.25 2.48 29.07
CA GLY A 570 19.94 2.84 30.30
C GLY A 570 20.19 4.35 30.40
N THR A 571 20.59 4.98 29.29
CA THR A 571 20.77 6.44 29.23
C THR A 571 19.46 7.20 29.45
N VAL A 572 18.38 6.77 28.78
CA VAL A 572 17.05 7.37 28.95
C VAL A 572 16.57 7.25 30.40
N THR A 573 16.73 6.08 31.02
CA THR A 573 16.38 5.84 32.43
C THR A 573 17.15 6.77 33.37
N ILE A 574 18.47 6.89 33.20
CA ILE A 574 19.30 7.80 34.02
C ILE A 574 18.84 9.25 33.86
N LEU A 575 18.49 9.68 32.65
CA LEU A 575 18.01 11.05 32.38
C LEU A 575 16.63 11.34 32.96
N LEU A 576 15.74 10.35 32.99
CA LEU A 576 14.38 10.48 33.54
C LEU A 576 14.39 10.42 35.07
N ASP A 577 14.99 9.39 35.65
CA ASP A 577 14.94 9.11 37.10
C ASP A 577 15.95 9.96 37.87
N LYS A 578 17.04 10.40 37.21
CA LYS A 578 18.11 11.23 37.76
C LYS A 578 18.62 10.76 39.15
N PRO A 579 19.00 9.47 39.29
CA PRO A 579 19.55 8.95 40.54
C PRO A 579 20.78 9.77 41.00
N TYR A 580 21.56 10.26 40.03
CA TYR A 580 22.69 11.17 40.22
C TYR A 580 22.76 12.22 39.10
N ARG A 581 23.59 13.25 39.29
CA ARG A 581 23.86 14.33 38.33
C ARG A 581 25.36 14.55 38.15
N VAL A 582 25.73 15.20 37.04
CA VAL A 582 27.10 15.68 36.82
C VAL A 582 27.51 16.58 37.99
N GLY A 583 28.69 16.33 38.55
CA GLY A 583 29.23 17.00 39.72
C GLY A 583 28.92 16.34 41.06
N GLU A 584 28.00 15.37 41.13
CA GLU A 584 27.73 14.62 42.36
C GLU A 584 28.76 13.49 42.55
N ARG A 585 29.17 13.24 43.80
CA ARG A 585 29.99 12.09 44.17
C ARG A 585 29.11 10.87 44.37
N ILE A 586 29.44 9.77 43.71
CA ILE A 586 28.71 8.51 43.81
C ILE A 586 29.66 7.36 44.09
N GLN A 587 29.12 6.31 44.69
CA GLN A 587 29.76 5.01 44.80
C GLN A 587 28.93 3.97 44.05
N VAL A 588 29.56 3.27 43.12
CA VAL A 588 28.91 2.28 42.25
C VAL A 588 29.91 1.20 41.85
N ASN A 589 29.55 -0.08 41.93
CA ASN A 589 30.41 -1.22 41.56
C ASN A 589 31.82 -1.18 42.19
N GLY A 590 31.94 -0.69 43.43
CA GLY A 590 33.22 -0.55 44.12
C GLY A 590 34.07 0.65 43.69
N HIS A 591 33.60 1.48 42.76
CA HIS A 591 34.23 2.73 42.37
C HIS A 591 33.62 3.91 43.12
N ASP A 592 34.46 4.82 43.61
CA ASP A 592 34.07 6.04 44.34
C ASP A 592 34.69 7.26 43.65
N GLY A 593 33.84 8.20 43.24
CA GLY A 593 34.27 9.37 42.48
C GLY A 593 33.15 10.32 42.11
N TYR A 594 33.53 11.40 41.42
CA TYR A 594 32.60 12.44 40.95
C TYR A 594 32.16 12.17 39.52
N VAL A 595 30.86 12.32 39.24
CA VAL A 595 30.33 12.19 37.88
C VAL A 595 30.80 13.39 37.05
N GLU A 596 31.53 13.12 35.98
CA GLU A 596 32.10 14.17 35.11
C GLU A 596 31.23 14.39 33.87
N GLU A 597 30.71 13.31 33.28
CA GLU A 597 29.90 13.37 32.07
C GLU A 597 28.92 12.19 32.04
N ILE A 598 27.67 12.46 31.66
CA ILE A 598 26.69 11.43 31.30
C ILE A 598 26.58 11.45 29.78
N GLY A 599 27.32 10.56 29.11
CA GLY A 599 27.31 10.45 27.66
C GLY A 599 26.15 9.58 27.16
N LEU A 600 26.02 9.45 25.83
CA LEU A 600 24.94 8.66 25.19
C LEU A 600 25.05 7.14 25.43
N ARG A 601 26.25 6.63 25.75
CA ARG A 601 26.49 5.19 25.94
C ARG A 601 27.06 4.85 27.31
N SER A 602 27.74 5.80 27.95
CA SER A 602 28.47 5.56 29.20
C SER A 602 28.52 6.82 30.04
N THR A 603 28.59 6.61 31.35
CA THR A 603 28.83 7.65 32.35
C THR A 603 30.30 7.62 32.73
N LYS A 604 30.95 8.79 32.70
CA LYS A 604 32.34 8.97 33.10
C LYS A 604 32.38 9.44 34.55
N ILE A 605 33.09 8.68 35.37
CA ILE A 605 33.31 8.95 36.79
C ILE A 605 34.79 9.25 37.00
N ARG A 606 35.09 10.41 37.60
CA ARG A 606 36.42 10.79 38.05
C ARG A 606 36.65 10.21 39.44
N ALA A 607 37.42 9.13 39.52
CA ALA A 607 37.77 8.52 40.79
C ALA A 607 38.53 9.51 41.69
N LEU A 608 38.51 9.30 43.01
CA LEU A 608 39.30 10.11 43.96
C LEU A 608 40.81 10.01 43.72
N THR A 609 41.27 8.96 43.02
CA THR A 609 42.64 8.79 42.53
C THR A 609 42.92 9.51 41.20
N ASN A 610 41.96 10.32 40.72
CA ASN A 610 42.00 11.13 39.50
C ASN A 610 41.91 10.38 38.14
N HIS A 611 41.69 9.06 38.15
CA HIS A 611 41.42 8.27 36.95
C HIS A 611 40.00 8.48 36.43
N ILE A 612 39.81 8.43 35.10
CA ILE A 612 38.47 8.38 34.48
C ILE A 612 38.05 6.92 34.36
N ILE A 613 36.91 6.60 34.94
CA ILE A 613 36.26 5.30 34.83
C ILE A 613 35.02 5.50 33.97
N SER A 614 34.94 4.78 32.85
CA SER A 614 33.81 4.85 31.93
C SER A 614 32.94 3.61 32.11
N ILE A 615 31.76 3.77 32.70
CA ILE A 615 30.83 2.67 32.95
C ILE A 615 29.67 2.75 31.94
N PRO A 616 29.36 1.66 31.21
CA PRO A 616 28.21 1.60 30.30
C PRO A 616 26.89 1.97 31.00
N ASN A 617 26.02 2.70 30.31
CA ASN A 617 24.78 3.21 30.91
C ASN A 617 23.75 2.11 31.20
N ASP A 618 23.78 0.98 30.49
CA ASP A 618 23.01 -0.21 30.83
C ASP A 618 23.43 -0.78 32.20
N GLN A 619 24.75 -0.86 32.46
CA GLN A 619 25.25 -1.28 33.77
C GLN A 619 24.93 -0.26 34.87
N MET A 620 25.02 1.03 34.58
CA MET A 620 24.66 2.08 35.55
C MET A 620 23.17 2.08 35.90
N ALA A 621 22.30 1.77 34.94
CA ALA A 621 20.86 1.70 35.18
C ALA A 621 20.47 0.48 36.04
N ASP A 622 21.21 -0.63 35.92
CA ASP A 622 20.96 -1.86 36.67
C ASP A 622 21.70 -1.92 38.03
N ALA A 623 22.67 -1.04 38.26
CA ALA A 623 23.52 -1.06 39.47
C ALA A 623 22.88 -0.37 40.68
N GLU A 624 23.22 -0.86 41.88
CA GLU A 624 22.98 -0.14 43.12
C GLU A 624 23.94 1.06 43.21
N ILE A 625 23.38 2.27 43.34
CA ILE A 625 24.14 3.52 43.34
C ILE A 625 23.93 4.24 44.68
N GLU A 626 25.02 4.42 45.41
CA GLU A 626 25.04 5.25 46.61
C GLU A 626 25.42 6.69 46.21
N ASN A 627 24.46 7.62 46.30
CA ASN A 627 24.70 9.02 45.99
C ASN A 627 25.20 9.78 47.23
N ILE A 628 26.52 9.79 47.40
CA ILE A 628 27.21 10.51 48.48
C ILE A 628 26.95 12.02 48.39
N GLY A 629 26.81 12.57 47.18
CA GLY A 629 26.54 13.99 46.94
C GLY A 629 25.20 14.48 47.48
N LYS A 630 24.19 13.60 47.60
CA LYS A 630 22.85 13.93 48.11
C LYS A 630 22.64 13.62 49.60
N ARG A 631 23.66 13.10 50.30
CA ARG A 631 23.54 12.80 51.74
C ARG A 631 23.21 14.09 52.52
N GLN A 632 22.35 14.01 53.53
CA GLN A 632 21.96 15.17 54.34
C GLN A 632 22.94 15.45 55.49
N ASN A 633 23.52 14.40 56.05
CA ASN A 633 24.42 14.46 57.19
C ASN A 633 25.52 13.38 57.07
N ILE A 634 26.61 13.55 57.82
CA ILE A 634 27.68 12.54 57.94
C ILE A 634 27.51 11.86 59.28
N ARG A 635 27.15 10.58 59.27
CA ARG A 635 27.10 9.76 60.48
C ARG A 635 28.50 9.24 60.82
N ARG A 636 29.00 9.58 62.01
CA ARG A 636 30.17 8.93 62.61
C ARG A 636 29.71 7.86 63.58
N ARG A 637 30.35 6.70 63.51
CA ARG A 637 30.32 5.67 64.54
C ARG A 637 31.76 5.47 65.01
N SER A 638 32.01 5.72 66.29
CA SER A 638 33.33 5.59 66.92
C SER A 638 33.21 4.68 68.13
N GLU A 639 34.23 3.87 68.36
CA GLU A 639 34.34 3.00 69.52
C GLU A 639 35.52 3.46 70.37
N LEU A 640 35.33 3.55 71.68
CA LEU A 640 36.36 3.91 72.63
C LEU A 640 36.49 2.80 73.67
N PHE A 641 37.73 2.42 73.99
CA PHE A 641 38.02 1.33 74.91
C PHE A 641 38.72 1.87 76.17
N ILE A 642 38.18 1.54 77.34
CA ILE A 642 38.77 1.84 78.66
C ILE A 642 39.10 0.54 79.40
N PRO A 643 40.10 0.50 80.30
CA PRO A 643 40.50 -0.71 81.01
C PRO A 643 39.35 -1.40 81.78
N ILE A 644 39.40 -2.73 81.87
CA ILE A 644 38.36 -3.54 82.53
C ILE A 644 38.30 -3.33 84.05
N ASP A 645 39.38 -2.83 84.64
CA ASP A 645 39.49 -2.46 86.04
C ASP A 645 39.00 -1.03 86.33
N THR A 646 38.53 -0.30 85.31
CA THR A 646 37.96 1.05 85.49
C THR A 646 36.73 0.98 86.41
N PRO A 647 36.72 1.67 87.57
CA PRO A 647 35.57 1.66 88.47
C PRO A 647 34.30 2.15 87.79
N ARG A 648 33.14 1.53 88.12
CA ARG A 648 31.83 1.89 87.56
C ARG A 648 31.57 3.40 87.54
N LYS A 649 31.90 4.12 88.62
CA LYS A 649 31.70 5.58 88.70
C LYS A 649 32.51 6.35 87.64
N GLN A 650 33.72 5.89 87.32
CA GLN A 650 34.53 6.48 86.26
C GLN A 650 33.98 6.16 84.87
N VAL A 651 33.44 4.95 84.67
CA VAL A 651 32.75 4.58 83.42
C VAL A 651 31.52 5.48 83.18
N GLU A 652 30.67 5.66 84.21
CA GLU A 652 29.52 6.56 84.14
C GLU A 652 29.96 8.02 83.88
N ALA A 653 31.03 8.48 84.54
CA ALA A 653 31.60 9.81 84.33
C ALA A 653 32.20 10.00 82.92
N ALA A 654 32.81 8.96 82.34
CA ALA A 654 33.34 8.96 80.97
C ALA A 654 32.21 9.19 79.97
N ILE A 655 31.14 8.41 80.08
CA ILE A 655 29.97 8.48 79.20
C ILE A 655 29.32 9.85 79.29
N GLU A 656 29.09 10.35 80.51
CA GLU A 656 28.46 11.65 80.71
C GLU A 656 29.33 12.81 80.18
N CYS A 657 30.65 12.69 80.30
CA CYS A 657 31.55 13.67 79.73
C CYS A 657 31.49 13.69 78.20
N ILE A 658 31.47 12.52 77.55
CA ILE A 658 31.34 12.43 76.10
C ILE A 658 29.99 12.98 75.64
N ARG A 659 28.90 12.69 76.36
CA ARG A 659 27.58 13.28 76.09
C ARG A 659 27.63 14.79 76.12
N ARG A 660 28.25 15.37 77.14
CA ARG A 660 28.39 16.82 77.30
C ARG A 660 29.25 17.46 76.21
N ILE A 661 30.31 16.78 75.75
CA ILE A 661 31.15 17.25 74.63
C ILE A 661 30.36 17.31 73.33
N LEU A 662 29.48 16.33 73.12
CA LEU A 662 28.65 16.24 71.92
C LEU A 662 27.32 17.01 72.03
N ASP A 663 26.97 17.51 73.21
CA ASP A 663 25.73 18.23 73.43
C ASP A 663 25.75 19.59 72.71
N ASN A 664 24.72 19.85 71.92
CA ASN A 664 24.57 21.07 71.11
C ASN A 664 25.86 21.46 70.33
N HIS A 665 26.57 20.48 69.79
CA HIS A 665 27.83 20.70 69.07
C HIS A 665 27.61 21.43 67.74
N GLU A 666 28.67 22.04 67.20
CA GLU A 666 28.60 22.70 65.89
C GLU A 666 28.19 21.71 64.80
N GLY A 667 27.15 22.06 64.05
CA GLY A 667 26.61 21.19 63.00
C GLY A 667 25.75 20.02 63.49
N MET A 668 25.30 20.04 64.75
CA MET A 668 24.29 19.12 65.24
C MET A 668 22.92 19.41 64.61
N ASP A 669 22.27 18.36 64.11
CA ASP A 669 20.86 18.39 63.73
C ASP A 669 20.00 17.95 64.95
N PRO A 670 19.04 18.77 65.43
CA PRO A 670 18.17 18.42 66.54
C PRO A 670 17.40 17.10 66.36
N ASP A 671 17.08 16.73 65.11
CA ASP A 671 16.37 15.48 64.80
C ASP A 671 17.26 14.23 64.94
N PHE A 672 18.59 14.42 64.94
CA PHE A 672 19.60 13.36 65.05
C PHE A 672 20.55 13.57 66.24
N PRO A 673 20.07 13.46 67.48
CA PRO A 673 20.91 13.68 68.66
C PRO A 673 22.03 12.62 68.79
N PRO A 674 23.19 13.02 69.36
CA PRO A 674 24.28 12.10 69.61
C PRO A 674 23.87 11.03 70.61
N ARG A 675 24.39 9.82 70.41
CA ARG A 675 24.11 8.64 71.22
C ARG A 675 25.42 8.10 71.76
N VAL A 676 25.52 8.02 73.09
CA VAL A 676 26.68 7.50 73.80
C VAL A 676 26.22 6.46 74.79
N PHE A 677 26.72 5.24 74.62
CA PHE A 677 26.35 4.09 75.43
C PHE A 677 27.57 3.33 75.91
N PHE A 678 27.49 2.81 77.13
CA PHE A 678 28.29 1.65 77.50
C PHE A 678 27.80 0.48 76.66
N ALA A 679 28.59 0.06 75.68
CA ALA A 679 28.14 -0.86 74.64
C ALA A 679 28.31 -2.32 75.07
N ASP A 680 29.49 -2.69 75.57
CA ASP A 680 29.80 -4.09 75.87
C ASP A 680 31.03 -4.28 76.77
N PHE A 681 31.12 -5.47 77.36
CA PHE A 681 32.31 -6.00 78.03
C PHE A 681 33.14 -6.80 77.03
N THR A 682 34.33 -6.30 76.66
CA THR A 682 35.28 -7.06 75.83
C THR A 682 36.30 -7.76 76.73
N PRO A 683 37.03 -8.80 76.24
CA PRO A 683 37.98 -9.55 77.06
C PRO A 683 39.02 -8.69 77.78
N ASN A 684 39.39 -7.54 77.20
CA ASN A 684 40.48 -6.69 77.71
C ASN A 684 40.05 -5.23 77.96
N ALA A 685 38.78 -4.87 77.79
CA ALA A 685 38.32 -3.48 77.92
C ALA A 685 36.80 -3.37 78.05
N PHE A 686 36.35 -2.26 78.62
CA PHE A 686 34.98 -1.80 78.41
C PHE A 686 34.88 -1.00 77.12
N ARG A 687 33.88 -1.30 76.29
CA ARG A 687 33.62 -0.59 75.03
C ARG A 687 32.54 0.46 75.23
N ILE A 688 32.86 1.70 74.91
CA ILE A 688 31.92 2.82 74.81
C ILE A 688 31.64 3.05 73.32
N GLU A 689 30.37 2.99 72.93
CA GLU A 689 29.93 3.29 71.57
C GLU A 689 29.44 4.73 71.49
N ILE A 690 29.98 5.46 70.50
CA ILE A 690 29.71 6.87 70.26
C ILE A 690 29.18 7.00 68.83
N VAL A 691 27.94 7.46 68.67
CA VAL A 691 27.32 7.70 67.37
C VAL A 691 26.82 9.14 67.33
N TYR A 692 27.25 9.91 66.33
CA TYR A 692 26.76 11.27 66.12
C TYR A 692 26.71 11.62 64.63
N TRP A 693 25.99 12.69 64.31
CA TRP A 693 25.80 13.18 62.94
C TRP A 693 26.34 14.60 62.81
N TYR A 694 26.89 14.95 61.65
CA TYR A 694 27.38 16.29 61.33
C TYR A 694 26.69 16.85 60.09
N THR A 695 26.17 18.08 60.21
CA THR A 695 25.39 18.80 59.19
C THR A 695 25.87 20.26 59.11
N PRO A 696 26.08 20.86 57.92
CA PRO A 696 25.97 20.28 56.59
C PRO A 696 27.06 19.23 56.32
N PRO A 697 26.87 18.36 55.31
CA PRO A 697 27.70 17.17 55.06
C PRO A 697 29.05 17.48 54.37
N ASP A 698 29.72 18.54 54.83
CA ASP A 698 31.07 18.93 54.43
C ASP A 698 32.09 17.99 55.09
N PHE A 699 32.77 17.20 54.27
CA PHE A 699 33.68 16.16 54.73
C PHE A 699 34.87 16.72 55.52
N TRP A 700 35.44 17.85 55.10
CA TRP A 700 36.64 18.39 55.74
C TRP A 700 36.31 19.10 57.05
N LYS A 701 35.17 19.80 57.12
CA LYS A 701 34.67 20.36 58.39
C LYS A 701 34.30 19.27 59.39
N TYR A 702 33.62 18.22 58.92
CA TYR A 702 33.34 17.03 59.72
C TYR A 702 34.63 16.38 60.26
N MET A 703 35.68 16.28 59.44
CA MET A 703 36.97 15.71 59.87
C MET A 703 37.63 16.57 60.94
N ALA A 704 37.65 17.90 60.78
CA ALA A 704 38.18 18.83 61.77
C ALA A 704 37.37 18.80 63.09
N PHE A 705 36.04 18.75 62.99
CA PHE A 705 35.16 18.57 64.15
C PHE A 705 35.44 17.24 64.86
N SER A 706 35.60 16.16 64.10
CA SER A 706 35.90 14.83 64.62
C SER A 706 37.25 14.76 65.35
N GLU A 707 38.26 15.45 64.84
CA GLU A 707 39.55 15.64 65.50
C GLU A 707 39.37 16.40 66.83
N ARG A 708 38.67 17.53 66.81
CA ARG A 708 38.39 18.34 68.00
C ARG A 708 37.67 17.53 69.09
N VAL A 709 36.62 16.79 68.74
CA VAL A 709 35.91 15.89 69.66
C VAL A 709 36.85 14.86 70.27
N ASN A 710 37.71 14.22 69.46
CA ASN A 710 38.65 13.22 69.97
C ASN A 710 39.64 13.84 70.97
N LEU A 711 40.15 15.04 70.69
CA LEU A 711 41.08 15.76 71.58
C LEU A 711 40.39 16.20 72.87
N GLU A 712 39.15 16.70 72.81
CA GLU A 712 38.38 17.08 74.00
C GLU A 712 38.08 15.86 74.89
N ILE A 713 37.76 14.71 74.30
CA ILE A 713 37.61 13.44 75.03
C ILE A 713 38.92 13.06 75.72
N PHE A 714 40.04 13.16 75.00
CA PHE A 714 41.36 12.85 75.53
C PHE A 714 41.69 13.71 76.76
N THR A 715 41.57 15.03 76.64
CA THR A 715 41.79 15.96 77.76
C THR A 715 40.83 15.71 78.94
N ALA A 716 39.56 15.40 78.65
CA ALA A 716 38.58 15.13 79.69
C ALA A 716 38.85 13.84 80.48
N PHE A 717 39.45 12.85 79.83
CA PHE A 717 39.84 11.58 80.43
C PHE A 717 41.10 11.74 81.29
N GLU A 718 42.12 12.47 80.81
CA GLU A 718 43.32 12.81 81.59
C GLU A 718 42.98 13.54 82.89
N GLN A 719 42.09 14.52 82.84
CA GLN A 719 41.66 15.28 84.03
C GLN A 719 40.94 14.42 85.09
N ARG A 720 40.44 13.24 84.71
CA ARG A 720 39.66 12.34 85.57
C ARG A 720 40.40 11.04 85.90
N ASP A 721 41.67 10.95 85.51
CA ASP A 721 42.50 9.74 85.65
C ASP A 721 41.84 8.50 85.03
N ILE A 722 41.16 8.69 83.89
CA ILE A 722 40.55 7.61 83.10
C ILE A 722 41.54 7.22 82.02
N GLN A 723 42.11 6.03 82.13
CA GLN A 723 43.08 5.54 81.16
C GLN A 723 42.38 5.03 79.90
N PHE A 724 43.03 5.18 78.76
CA PHE A 724 42.66 4.45 77.55
C PHE A 724 43.16 3.02 77.65
N SER A 725 42.37 2.04 77.20
CA SER A 725 42.81 0.65 77.20
C SER A 725 43.93 0.46 76.17
N LEU A 726 45.07 -0.02 76.64
CA LEU A 726 46.12 -0.54 75.78
C LEU A 726 45.87 -2.04 75.55
N PRO A 727 46.23 -2.58 74.37
CA PRO A 727 46.19 -4.03 74.18
C PRO A 727 47.19 -4.69 75.14
N PHE A 728 46.70 -5.27 76.24
CA PHE A 728 47.53 -6.07 77.15
C PHE A 728 47.40 -7.56 76.85
N ARG A 729 48.53 -8.27 76.95
CA ARG A 729 48.60 -9.72 76.80
C ARG A 729 49.07 -10.33 78.12
N HIS A 730 48.20 -11.09 78.78
CA HIS A 730 48.63 -11.93 79.89
C HIS A 730 49.55 -13.03 79.35
N SER A 731 50.83 -12.96 79.72
CA SER A 731 51.84 -13.95 79.36
C SER A 731 52.21 -14.70 80.63
N TYR A 732 51.81 -15.96 80.74
CA TYR A 732 52.21 -16.82 81.84
C TYR A 732 53.61 -17.37 81.54
N TRP A 733 54.59 -16.96 82.34
CA TRP A 733 55.96 -17.47 82.26
C TRP A 733 56.17 -18.49 83.38
N LYS A 734 56.65 -19.69 83.03
CA LYS A 734 57.05 -20.71 84.02
C LYS A 734 58.47 -20.37 84.51
N HIS A 735 58.64 -20.15 85.81
CA HIS A 735 59.93 -19.85 86.43
C HIS A 735 60.50 -21.12 87.06
N ASP A 736 60.92 -22.07 86.24
CA ASP A 736 61.56 -23.30 86.69
C ASP A 736 62.55 -23.77 85.62
N ASP A 737 63.78 -24.14 86.00
CA ASP A 737 64.90 -24.50 85.10
C ASP A 737 64.69 -25.82 84.31
N GLN A 738 63.44 -26.31 84.21
CA GLN A 738 63.08 -27.46 83.39
C GLN A 738 62.17 -27.04 82.24
N GLN A 739 62.76 -27.02 81.03
CA GLN A 739 62.05 -26.86 79.76
C GLN A 739 61.10 -28.04 79.53
N GLY A 740 59.80 -27.81 79.72
CA GLY A 740 58.72 -28.75 79.41
C GLY A 740 57.36 -28.04 79.34
N PRO A 741 56.35 -28.62 78.65
CA PRO A 741 55.04 -27.98 78.46
C PRO A 741 54.34 -27.67 79.79
N LEU A 742 53.58 -26.56 79.82
CA LEU A 742 52.75 -26.15 80.97
C LEU A 742 51.58 -27.12 81.15
N GLU A 743 51.57 -27.92 82.21
CA GLU A 743 50.37 -28.67 82.62
C GLU A 743 49.43 -27.76 83.42
N ILE A 744 48.32 -27.35 82.79
CA ILE A 744 47.24 -26.59 83.45
C ILE A 744 46.21 -27.60 83.99
N LYS A 745 46.13 -27.77 85.32
CA LYS A 745 45.06 -28.55 85.97
C LYS A 745 43.95 -27.60 86.46
N LEU A 746 42.82 -27.60 85.76
CA LEU A 746 41.61 -26.89 86.19
C LEU A 746 40.96 -27.66 87.36
N LYS A 747 40.92 -27.05 88.54
CA LYS A 747 40.23 -27.59 89.71
C LYS A 747 38.74 -27.28 89.58
N LYS A 748 37.90 -28.28 89.25
CA LYS A 748 36.44 -28.17 89.35
C LYS A 748 36.07 -28.02 90.83
N THR A 749 35.49 -26.88 91.19
CA THR A 749 34.76 -26.74 92.46
C THR A 749 33.53 -27.63 92.36
N SER A 750 33.39 -28.58 93.28
CA SER A 750 32.35 -29.63 93.28
C SER A 750 30.93 -29.05 93.34
N GLU A 751 30.09 -29.53 92.43
CA GLU A 751 28.63 -29.44 92.47
C GLU A 751 28.09 -29.99 93.78
N SER A 752 27.21 -29.23 94.43
CA SER A 752 26.28 -29.75 95.43
C SER A 752 25.23 -30.63 94.74
N ASP A 753 25.12 -31.87 95.19
CA ASP A 753 24.11 -32.88 94.81
C ASP A 753 22.70 -32.32 94.60
N PRO A 754 22.02 -32.74 93.51
CA PRO A 754 20.58 -32.85 93.49
C PRO A 754 20.17 -34.32 93.27
N THR A 755 20.19 -35.12 94.34
CA THR A 755 19.23 -36.22 94.49
C THR A 755 18.27 -35.87 95.60
N SER A 756 17.18 -35.17 95.26
CA SER A 756 15.87 -35.32 95.90
C SER A 756 14.81 -34.49 95.18
N THR A 757 13.94 -35.23 94.47
CA THR A 757 12.51 -34.98 94.18
C THR A 757 12.05 -33.64 93.65
#